data_AF-A0A940Z4Y9-F1
#
_entry.id   AF-A0A940Z4Y9-F1
#
_cell.length_a   1.000
_cell.length_b   1.000
_cell.length_c   1.000
_cell.angle_alpha   90.00
_cell.angle_beta   90.00
_cell.angle_gamma   90.00
#
_symmetry.space_group_name_H-M   'P 1'
#
loop_
_entity.id
_entity.type
_entity.pdbx_description
1 polymer ?
#
loop_
_entity_poly.entity_id
_entity_poly.type
_entity_poly.pdbx_seq_one_letter_code
_entity_poly.pdbx_strand_id
1 'polypeptide(L)'
;MAILQISLFGSPSIKLDGVNLSVDTRKAIALLTYLVMTQEQHSRDTLATLLWPDYGQVNARSALRRTLSVLQKALGGEFLSITREMIGIDRDEQIEADVLRFRQHLAAVTKHSHRSIEHCIECLVHLEAAIDIYQGDFLVGFTLRDSPNFDEWQFYESEALKRELNDALEIQVKSKIGAGDYSRALDYTQRWLTLDPLREDVHRTLMLIFAWTGQRNAALRQYRECVRVLDRELGVPPLEETTQLYQAIAENHLPEPPSVSRKQINEDTLGIVQDHDSRLYAPNITTALLQGKSYPLVGRSRESEILEKAYREYASIGYLFIIEGEAGIGKTRLADAFLASAKARGARVMKARSYAGEENLAYGPVIACINTALDELANITRLREISQQSLSEAARLIPELNRLIPGLPAPPPLSTPGAQMRFYDGIRQLIINLLSGSIPGIIFLDDLHWADSASLDLTTYLIRRLGGYPVFILTTWTDHNIPDSVQQVIAEAEQSGTAARIHLGRLKESDVIELVRASAKPEELLPDQLGTRLFRETEGLPFFVIEYLEAIQTNQSSYQQSYMEEALPSIDEWSMPQAVRDALLARLSAAGETGWQILSTAAVIGRSFDFDTILAASGRSESETVTALEKLIAIGLIEEQQVSQVGTIVYDFTHDKLRRLAYDESSLTRRRLIHRRVADTLSTQLRHRSDPFVLASQVAQQYHLGGQDAQAAEYYKLAGEYARRLYANQEAISNFQAALTAGHSEVALLHESIGDLRTLQGDYRSALTEYETAASLMEQSPYLEQKIGNLHHRRGDWDLAACHYQLALDSLDTSENLTLRARIYADWSLTAYQQGNDKQALEYAQQALALAEQAGYDPALASAHNILGILSRRNGMHTEAVRHLEKSLESANRLIEPAAQVAALNNLALVYQDIGSYQRAIQYAHQALELCKTQGDRHREAALLNHLADFYHSSGNNEMSLAYLKQAVIIFSEIGVAEGDIQPEIWKLTEW
;
A
#
# COMPACT_ATOMS: atom_id res chain seq x y z
N MET A 1 -55.44 20.99 42.89
CA MET A 1 -55.07 20.88 41.47
C MET A 1 -53.97 19.86 41.43
N ALA A 2 -54.16 18.81 40.63
CA ALA A 2 -53.23 17.70 40.59
C ALA A 2 -52.04 18.06 39.67
N ILE A 3 -50.84 17.60 39.99
CA ILE A 3 -49.64 17.85 39.18
C ILE A 3 -49.24 16.54 38.48
N LEU A 4 -49.15 16.59 37.15
CA LEU A 4 -48.73 15.48 36.31
C LEU A 4 -47.24 15.61 35.97
N GLN A 5 -46.40 14.82 36.62
CA GLN A 5 -44.95 14.78 36.37
C GLN A 5 -44.61 13.65 35.41
N ILE A 6 -43.80 13.93 34.40
CA ILE A 6 -43.44 12.98 33.34
C ILE A 6 -41.91 13.04 33.15
N SER A 7 -41.28 11.87 33.27
CA SER A 7 -39.86 11.68 32.95
C SER A 7 -39.74 10.85 31.67
N LEU A 8 -39.01 11.38 30.69
CA LEU A 8 -38.81 10.82 29.35
C LEU A 8 -37.32 10.71 28.97
N PHE A 9 -36.42 11.38 29.69
CA PHE A 9 -34.98 11.14 29.61
C PHE A 9 -34.63 9.88 30.41
N GLY A 10 -34.31 8.79 29.71
CA GLY A 10 -34.29 7.43 30.26
C GLY A 10 -35.60 6.67 30.03
N SER A 11 -35.88 5.66 30.86
CA SER A 11 -37.12 4.88 30.74
C SER A 11 -38.34 5.67 31.22
N PRO A 12 -39.46 5.68 30.46
CA PRO A 12 -40.57 6.59 30.73
C PRO A 12 -41.25 6.32 32.08
N SER A 13 -41.45 7.38 32.84
CA SER A 13 -42.14 7.37 34.13
C SER A 13 -43.17 8.49 34.19
N ILE A 14 -44.37 8.18 34.70
CA ILE A 14 -45.47 9.14 34.85
C ILE A 14 -45.92 9.10 36.30
N LYS A 15 -46.08 10.26 36.93
CA LYS A 15 -46.57 10.42 38.30
C LYS A 15 -47.68 11.45 38.35
N LEU A 16 -48.71 11.20 39.15
CA LEU A 16 -49.76 12.15 39.48
C LEU A 16 -49.67 12.45 40.97
N ASP A 17 -49.50 13.72 41.35
CA ASP A 17 -49.26 14.15 42.74
C ASP A 17 -48.14 13.35 43.44
N GLY A 18 -47.08 13.02 42.70
CA GLY A 18 -45.93 12.25 43.17
C GLY A 18 -46.14 10.71 43.20
N VAL A 19 -47.35 10.22 42.93
CA VAL A 19 -47.67 8.78 42.90
C VAL A 19 -47.51 8.22 41.49
N ASN A 20 -46.75 7.12 41.33
CA ASN A 20 -46.54 6.47 40.03
C ASN A 20 -47.87 6.02 39.39
N LEU A 21 -48.12 6.47 38.16
CA LEU A 21 -49.29 6.15 37.37
C LEU A 21 -49.09 4.83 36.61
N SER A 22 -49.67 3.74 37.12
CA SER A 22 -49.71 2.47 36.37
C SER A 22 -50.83 2.51 35.34
N VAL A 23 -50.48 2.40 34.05
CA VAL A 23 -51.45 2.35 32.95
C VAL A 23 -51.29 1.02 32.19
N ASP A 24 -52.39 0.26 32.07
CA ASP A 24 -52.39 -1.14 31.61
C ASP A 24 -51.90 -1.37 30.16
N THR A 25 -51.56 -0.33 29.39
CA THR A 25 -51.04 -0.49 28.02
C THR A 25 -49.89 0.47 27.71
N ARG A 26 -48.80 -0.07 27.14
CA ARG A 26 -47.69 0.76 26.61
C ARG A 26 -48.17 1.79 25.57
N LYS A 27 -49.17 1.46 24.76
CA LYS A 27 -49.75 2.39 23.78
C LYS A 27 -50.46 3.60 24.42
N ALA A 28 -50.90 3.52 25.68
CA ALA A 28 -51.40 4.70 26.41
C ALA A 28 -50.27 5.62 26.89
N ILE A 29 -49.13 5.05 27.32
CA ILE A 29 -47.92 5.80 27.65
C ILE A 29 -47.40 6.52 26.40
N ALA A 30 -47.23 5.78 25.30
CA ALA A 30 -46.82 6.33 24.01
C ALA A 30 -47.74 7.46 23.51
N LEU A 31 -49.06 7.28 23.63
CA LEU A 31 -50.04 8.32 23.28
C LEU A 31 -49.88 9.57 24.15
N LEU A 32 -49.72 9.42 25.47
CA LEU A 32 -49.50 10.57 26.35
C LEU A 32 -48.19 11.27 25.99
N THR A 33 -47.08 10.53 25.86
CA THR A 33 -45.77 11.07 25.49
C THR A 33 -45.82 11.83 24.17
N TYR A 34 -46.48 11.31 23.14
CA TYR A 34 -46.64 12.00 21.86
C TYR A 34 -47.41 13.33 21.97
N LEU A 35 -48.51 13.34 22.74
CA LEU A 35 -49.30 14.56 22.98
C LEU A 35 -48.57 15.60 23.82
N VAL A 36 -47.77 15.16 24.81
CA VAL A 36 -46.91 16.02 25.63
C VAL A 36 -45.79 16.64 24.79
N MET A 37 -45.13 15.85 23.96
CA MET A 37 -43.99 16.28 23.14
C MET A 37 -44.40 17.27 22.06
N THR A 38 -45.50 16.99 21.34
CA THR A 38 -45.99 17.86 20.27
C THR A 38 -46.72 19.10 20.78
N GLN A 39 -47.33 19.04 21.98
CA GLN A 39 -48.20 20.09 22.57
C GLN A 39 -49.36 20.57 21.66
N GLU A 40 -49.67 19.84 20.59
CA GLU A 40 -50.65 20.21 19.58
C GLU A 40 -51.94 19.40 19.68
N GLN A 41 -52.98 19.85 18.99
CA GLN A 41 -54.19 19.07 18.78
C GLN A 41 -54.04 18.24 17.50
N HIS A 42 -54.16 16.93 17.62
CA HIS A 42 -54.02 15.96 16.54
C HIS A 42 -55.36 15.33 16.17
N SER A 43 -55.52 15.01 14.88
CA SER A 43 -56.75 14.33 14.44
C SER A 43 -56.82 12.90 15.00
N ARG A 44 -58.04 12.39 15.19
CA ARG A 44 -58.25 10.99 15.60
C ARG A 44 -57.71 9.98 14.60
N ASP A 45 -57.57 10.34 13.33
CA ASP A 45 -56.96 9.47 12.31
C ASP A 45 -55.44 9.48 12.40
N THR A 46 -54.81 10.65 12.57
CA THR A 46 -53.35 10.78 12.74
C THR A 46 -52.86 9.90 13.90
N LEU A 47 -53.50 10.00 15.07
CA LEU A 47 -53.14 9.22 16.25
C LEU A 47 -53.48 7.71 16.11
N ALA A 48 -54.50 7.38 15.32
CA ALA A 48 -54.84 5.99 15.03
C ALA A 48 -53.81 5.35 14.09
N THR A 49 -53.36 6.05 13.06
CA THR A 49 -52.32 5.61 12.12
C THR A 49 -50.94 5.56 12.78
N LEU A 50 -50.63 6.46 13.71
CA LEU A 50 -49.36 6.46 14.47
C LEU A 50 -49.20 5.19 15.32
N LEU A 51 -50.26 4.81 16.06
CA LEU A 51 -50.19 3.76 17.09
C LEU A 51 -50.83 2.43 16.67
N TRP A 52 -51.56 2.35 15.57
CA TRP A 52 -52.16 1.11 15.05
C TRP A 52 -52.18 1.08 13.50
N PRO A 53 -51.02 1.19 12.81
CA PRO A 53 -50.97 1.24 11.34
C PRO A 53 -51.59 0.02 10.66
N ASP A 54 -51.42 -1.18 11.23
CA ASP A 54 -51.93 -2.43 10.65
C ASP A 54 -53.44 -2.65 10.85
N TYR A 55 -54.12 -1.74 11.56
CA TYR A 55 -55.54 -1.86 11.86
C TYR A 55 -56.35 -1.06 10.84
N GLY A 56 -57.32 -1.71 10.18
CA GLY A 56 -58.30 -1.00 9.36
C GLY A 56 -58.98 0.14 10.15
N GLN A 57 -59.22 1.29 9.51
CA GLN A 57 -59.53 2.58 10.15
C GLN A 57 -60.60 2.53 11.26
N VAL A 58 -61.65 1.72 11.10
CA VAL A 58 -62.71 1.52 12.11
C VAL A 58 -62.17 0.86 13.39
N ASN A 59 -61.32 -0.16 13.23
CA ASN A 59 -60.70 -0.88 14.35
C ASN A 59 -59.63 -0.02 15.04
N ALA A 60 -58.84 0.74 14.27
CA ALA A 60 -57.85 1.67 14.82
C ALA A 60 -58.51 2.78 15.66
N ARG A 61 -59.57 3.43 15.15
CA ARG A 61 -60.39 4.41 15.90
C ARG A 61 -61.05 3.81 17.16
N SER A 62 -61.47 2.54 17.10
CA SER A 62 -62.03 1.81 18.25
C SER A 62 -60.96 1.55 19.33
N ALA A 63 -59.76 1.14 18.93
CA ALA A 63 -58.62 0.96 19.83
C ALA A 63 -58.22 2.29 20.48
N LEU A 64 -58.03 3.36 19.70
CA LEU A 64 -57.74 4.71 20.19
C LEU A 64 -58.79 5.19 21.21
N ARG A 65 -60.09 4.96 20.95
CA ARG A 65 -61.16 5.32 21.91
C ARG A 65 -61.04 4.57 23.24
N ARG A 66 -60.65 3.28 23.24
CA ARG A 66 -60.44 2.51 24.46
C ARG A 66 -59.22 3.03 25.23
N THR A 67 -58.10 3.23 24.53
CA THR A 67 -56.86 3.77 25.11
C THR A 67 -57.08 5.14 25.75
N LEU A 68 -57.78 6.05 25.07
CA LEU A 68 -58.15 7.36 25.63
C LEU A 68 -59.06 7.24 26.86
N SER A 69 -60.02 6.33 26.87
CA SER A 69 -60.90 6.12 28.03
C SER A 69 -60.16 5.57 29.24
N VAL A 70 -59.12 4.75 29.03
CA VAL A 70 -58.24 4.26 30.10
C VAL A 70 -57.35 5.40 30.61
N LEU A 71 -56.70 6.13 29.70
CA LEU A 71 -55.79 7.23 30.03
C LEU A 71 -56.51 8.38 30.72
N GLN A 72 -57.67 8.81 30.22
CA GLN A 72 -58.48 9.87 30.84
C GLN A 72 -58.97 9.48 32.24
N LYS A 73 -59.29 8.21 32.49
CA LYS A 73 -59.64 7.71 33.83
C LYS A 73 -58.43 7.70 34.77
N ALA A 74 -57.26 7.30 34.28
CA ALA A 74 -56.03 7.29 35.06
C ALA A 74 -55.59 8.71 35.46
N LEU A 75 -55.70 9.67 34.54
CA LEU A 75 -55.33 11.07 34.73
C LEU A 75 -56.41 11.92 35.44
N GLY A 76 -57.44 11.32 36.05
CA GLY A 76 -58.51 12.08 36.75
C GLY A 76 -59.45 12.90 35.86
N GLY A 77 -59.20 12.98 34.56
CA GLY A 77 -60.04 13.62 33.56
C GLY A 77 -59.64 15.05 33.15
N GLU A 78 -58.66 15.66 33.83
CA GLU A 78 -58.38 17.11 33.73
C GLU A 78 -57.30 17.48 32.69
N PHE A 79 -56.43 16.56 32.26
CA PHE A 79 -55.23 16.87 31.46
C PHE A 79 -55.37 16.68 29.93
N LEU A 80 -56.51 16.16 29.44
CA LEU A 80 -56.69 15.81 28.02
C LEU A 80 -57.88 16.52 27.39
N SER A 81 -57.60 17.33 26.37
CA SER A 81 -58.62 17.95 25.54
C SER A 81 -59.08 16.97 24.45
N ILE A 82 -60.26 16.36 24.64
CA ILE A 82 -60.79 15.33 23.74
C ILE A 82 -62.10 15.81 23.10
N THR A 83 -62.04 16.12 21.80
CA THR A 83 -63.22 16.48 20.99
C THR A 83 -63.65 15.31 20.09
N ARG A 84 -64.66 15.57 19.22
CA ARG A 84 -65.14 14.58 18.24
C ARG A 84 -64.11 14.28 17.14
N GLU A 85 -63.24 15.24 16.82
CA GLU A 85 -62.34 15.18 15.65
C GLU A 85 -60.86 15.32 16.03
N MET A 86 -60.58 16.09 17.09
CA MET A 86 -59.23 16.42 17.56
C MET A 86 -59.01 15.97 19.01
N ILE A 87 -57.77 15.59 19.32
CA ILE A 87 -57.28 15.20 20.65
C ILE A 87 -55.99 15.96 20.90
N GLY A 88 -55.87 16.62 22.06
CA GLY A 88 -54.65 17.28 22.50
C GLY A 88 -54.46 17.16 24.01
N ILE A 89 -53.35 17.70 24.49
CA ILE A 89 -53.13 17.95 25.91
C ILE A 89 -53.72 19.31 26.29
N ASP A 90 -54.23 19.46 27.52
CA ASP A 90 -54.63 20.79 28.00
C ASP A 90 -53.40 21.58 28.47
N ARG A 91 -53.35 22.88 28.18
CA ARG A 91 -52.11 23.70 28.21
C ARG A 91 -51.92 24.49 29.53
N ASP A 92 -52.41 23.95 30.64
CA ASP A 92 -52.29 24.56 31.97
C ASP A 92 -50.92 24.28 32.64
N GLU A 93 -50.56 25.09 33.64
CA GLU A 93 -49.29 25.01 34.43
C GLU A 93 -49.14 23.73 35.27
N GLN A 94 -49.97 22.71 35.07
CA GLN A 94 -50.09 21.51 35.90
C GLN A 94 -49.33 20.28 35.33
N ILE A 95 -48.62 20.43 34.21
CA ILE A 95 -47.88 19.35 33.53
C ILE A 95 -46.39 19.64 33.53
N GLU A 96 -45.63 18.85 34.29
CA GLU A 96 -44.17 18.95 34.42
C GLU A 96 -43.49 17.79 33.68
N ALA A 97 -43.09 18.01 32.43
CA ALA A 97 -42.28 17.04 31.68
C ALA A 97 -40.80 17.48 31.63
N ASP A 98 -39.88 16.56 31.90
CA ASP A 98 -38.43 16.81 31.90
C ASP A 98 -37.91 17.35 30.54
N VAL A 99 -38.32 16.73 29.43
CA VAL A 99 -37.99 17.20 28.07
C VAL A 99 -38.53 18.60 27.79
N LEU A 100 -39.72 18.93 28.32
CA LEU A 100 -40.27 20.28 28.16
C LEU A 100 -39.52 21.29 29.00
N ARG A 101 -39.06 20.94 30.21
CA ARG A 101 -38.20 21.79 31.04
C ARG A 101 -36.82 22.01 30.42
N PHE A 102 -36.24 20.97 29.82
CA PHE A 102 -35.01 21.06 29.02
C PHE A 102 -35.17 22.07 27.87
N ARG A 103 -36.18 21.88 27.00
CA ARG A 103 -36.50 22.82 25.91
C ARG A 103 -36.87 24.22 26.41
N GLN A 104 -37.50 24.37 27.58
CA GLN A 104 -37.77 25.68 28.20
C GLN A 104 -36.48 26.42 28.59
N HIS A 105 -35.49 25.73 29.15
CA HIS A 105 -34.20 26.34 29.48
C HIS A 105 -33.44 26.76 28.22
N LEU A 106 -33.40 25.92 27.18
CA LEU A 106 -32.81 26.30 25.89
C LEU A 106 -33.58 27.47 25.22
N ALA A 107 -34.91 27.50 25.35
CA ALA A 107 -35.74 28.61 24.86
C ALA A 107 -35.57 29.91 25.68
N ALA A 108 -35.15 29.83 26.95
CA ALA A 108 -34.79 31.02 27.74
C ALA A 108 -33.48 31.62 27.23
N VAL A 109 -32.49 30.78 26.89
CA VAL A 109 -31.22 31.18 26.29
C VAL A 109 -31.44 31.90 24.95
N THR A 110 -32.24 31.36 24.04
CA THR A 110 -32.49 31.98 22.72
C THR A 110 -33.31 33.27 22.79
N LYS A 111 -34.11 33.47 23.84
CA LYS A 111 -34.85 34.71 24.10
C LYS A 111 -34.00 35.79 24.80
N HIS A 112 -32.95 35.39 25.52
CA HIS A 112 -32.10 36.31 26.25
C HIS A 112 -31.11 37.03 25.32
N SER A 113 -31.09 38.37 25.34
CA SER A 113 -30.22 39.16 24.47
C SER A 113 -28.79 39.23 25.01
N HIS A 114 -27.86 38.51 24.36
CA HIS A 114 -26.44 38.49 24.72
C HIS A 114 -25.52 38.86 23.55
N ARG A 115 -24.32 39.37 23.84
CA ARG A 115 -23.30 39.70 22.81
C ARG A 115 -22.45 38.49 22.39
N SER A 116 -22.22 37.58 23.32
CA SER A 116 -21.59 36.27 23.13
C SER A 116 -22.18 35.39 24.23
N ILE A 117 -22.55 34.17 23.87
CA ILE A 117 -23.29 33.25 24.74
C ILE A 117 -22.36 32.64 25.79
N GLU A 118 -21.12 32.39 25.41
CA GLU A 118 -20.02 31.80 26.19
C GLU A 118 -19.62 32.65 27.41
N HIS A 119 -20.01 33.93 27.43
CA HIS A 119 -19.71 34.89 28.49
C HIS A 119 -20.97 35.37 29.24
N CYS A 120 -22.16 34.84 28.92
CA CYS A 120 -23.42 35.30 29.49
C CYS A 120 -23.83 34.43 30.69
N ILE A 121 -23.63 34.93 31.91
CA ILE A 121 -23.92 34.19 33.16
C ILE A 121 -25.36 33.64 33.18
N GLU A 122 -26.35 34.43 32.77
CA GLU A 122 -27.76 34.03 32.75
C GLU A 122 -28.02 32.88 31.78
N CYS A 123 -27.44 32.94 30.57
CA CYS A 123 -27.53 31.84 29.60
C CYS A 123 -26.80 30.59 30.08
N LEU A 124 -25.60 30.74 30.66
CA LEU A 124 -24.80 29.62 31.15
C LEU A 124 -25.50 28.88 32.30
N VAL A 125 -26.20 29.59 33.20
CA VAL A 125 -27.02 28.94 34.24
C VAL A 125 -28.18 28.14 33.63
N HIS A 126 -28.82 28.64 32.58
CA HIS A 126 -29.85 27.88 31.87
C HIS A 126 -29.31 26.68 31.08
N LEU A 127 -28.13 26.80 30.46
CA LEU A 127 -27.47 25.68 29.77
C LEU A 127 -27.02 24.60 30.75
N GLU A 128 -26.44 24.96 31.91
CA GLU A 128 -26.06 24.02 32.98
C GLU A 128 -27.30 23.29 33.51
N ALA A 129 -28.40 24.01 33.77
CA ALA A 129 -29.68 23.40 34.17
C ALA A 129 -30.30 22.48 33.10
N ALA A 130 -30.18 22.79 31.81
CA ALA A 130 -30.62 21.89 30.74
C ALA A 130 -29.78 20.60 30.72
N ILE A 131 -28.45 20.72 30.78
CA ILE A 131 -27.52 19.58 30.81
C ILE A 131 -27.76 18.67 32.02
N ASP A 132 -28.12 19.21 33.18
CA ASP A 132 -28.43 18.42 34.39
C ASP A 132 -29.79 17.67 34.33
N ILE A 133 -30.74 18.16 33.51
CA ILE A 133 -32.05 17.53 33.31
C ILE A 133 -31.96 16.32 32.36
N TYR A 134 -31.09 16.37 31.34
CA TYR A 134 -30.90 15.26 30.41
C TYR A 134 -30.07 14.14 31.08
N GLN A 135 -30.70 13.22 31.80
CA GLN A 135 -29.99 12.16 32.54
C GLN A 135 -29.82 10.84 31.77
N GLY A 136 -30.43 10.72 30.59
CA GLY A 136 -30.31 9.58 29.69
C GLY A 136 -31.11 9.80 28.42
N ASP A 137 -30.84 8.99 27.39
CA ASP A 137 -31.49 9.15 26.09
C ASP A 137 -33.02 9.04 26.15
N PHE A 138 -33.68 9.71 25.21
CA PHE A 138 -35.13 9.79 25.14
C PHE A 138 -35.76 8.39 24.99
N LEU A 139 -36.64 8.02 25.92
CA LEU A 139 -37.40 6.77 25.93
C LEU A 139 -36.53 5.48 25.89
N VAL A 140 -35.35 5.48 26.52
CA VAL A 140 -34.46 4.30 26.58
C VAL A 140 -35.20 3.05 27.08
N GLY A 141 -35.10 1.98 26.29
CA GLY A 141 -35.72 0.68 26.57
C GLY A 141 -37.23 0.60 26.31
N PHE A 142 -37.86 1.67 25.79
CA PHE A 142 -39.27 1.71 25.43
C PHE A 142 -39.45 1.64 23.91
N THR A 143 -40.15 0.60 23.44
CA THR A 143 -40.47 0.35 22.03
C THR A 143 -41.85 -0.28 21.87
N LEU A 144 -42.45 -0.14 20.69
CA LEU A 144 -43.78 -0.68 20.35
C LEU A 144 -43.73 -1.61 19.14
N ARG A 145 -43.64 -2.93 19.39
CA ARG A 145 -43.54 -3.99 18.35
C ARG A 145 -44.48 -3.89 17.14
N ASP A 146 -45.68 -3.33 17.32
CA ASP A 146 -46.72 -3.22 16.30
C ASP A 146 -47.06 -1.73 16.02
N SER A 147 -46.07 -0.84 15.96
CA SER A 147 -46.23 0.61 15.73
C SER A 147 -45.01 1.30 15.09
N PRO A 148 -44.56 0.88 13.89
CA PRO A 148 -43.36 1.43 13.23
C PRO A 148 -43.38 2.97 13.10
N ASN A 149 -44.53 3.58 12.81
CA ASN A 149 -44.68 5.03 12.70
C ASN A 149 -44.36 5.78 14.02
N PHE A 150 -44.57 5.14 15.18
CA PHE A 150 -44.20 5.70 16.48
C PHE A 150 -42.71 5.54 16.75
N ASP A 151 -42.13 4.38 16.42
CA ASP A 151 -40.69 4.12 16.58
C ASP A 151 -39.86 5.07 15.66
N GLU A 152 -40.34 5.37 14.45
CA GLU A 152 -39.76 6.38 13.54
C GLU A 152 -39.82 7.80 14.13
N TRP A 153 -40.97 8.22 14.68
CA TRP A 153 -41.08 9.52 15.37
C TRP A 153 -40.17 9.61 16.60
N GLN A 154 -40.09 8.53 17.40
CA GLN A 154 -39.22 8.44 18.57
C GLN A 154 -37.75 8.59 18.17
N PHE A 155 -37.32 8.00 17.05
CA PHE A 155 -35.97 8.18 16.51
C PHE A 155 -35.69 9.65 16.18
N TYR A 156 -36.56 10.31 15.41
CA TYR A 156 -36.34 11.72 15.04
C TYR A 156 -36.36 12.70 16.23
N GLU A 157 -37.22 12.51 17.24
CA GLU A 157 -37.18 13.34 18.46
C GLU A 157 -35.93 13.06 19.30
N SER A 158 -35.50 11.80 19.43
CA SER A 158 -34.26 11.45 20.12
C SER A 158 -33.06 12.14 19.48
N GLU A 159 -32.97 12.10 18.15
CA GLU A 159 -31.89 12.76 17.41
C GLU A 159 -31.94 14.30 17.50
N ALA A 160 -33.14 14.90 17.53
CA ALA A 160 -33.29 16.33 17.77
C ALA A 160 -32.81 16.73 19.18
N LEU A 161 -33.23 15.99 20.21
CA LEU A 161 -32.86 16.25 21.60
C LEU A 161 -31.35 16.04 21.86
N LYS A 162 -30.71 15.09 21.17
CA LYS A 162 -29.25 14.91 21.20
C LYS A 162 -28.50 16.08 20.61
N ARG A 163 -28.96 16.65 19.48
CA ARG A 163 -28.37 17.86 18.89
C ARG A 163 -28.53 19.06 19.82
N GLU A 164 -29.73 19.26 20.35
CA GLU A 164 -30.03 20.30 21.36
C GLU A 164 -29.10 20.19 22.60
N LEU A 165 -28.75 18.97 23.03
CA LEU A 165 -27.79 18.74 24.13
C LEU A 165 -26.33 18.98 23.71
N ASN A 166 -25.93 18.54 22.51
CA ASN A 166 -24.58 18.76 21.98
C ASN A 166 -24.27 20.26 21.86
N ASP A 167 -25.19 21.06 21.32
CA ASP A 167 -25.06 22.52 21.21
C ASP A 167 -24.86 23.16 22.60
N ALA A 168 -25.59 22.69 23.61
CA ALA A 168 -25.46 23.17 24.99
C ALA A 168 -24.12 22.79 25.64
N LEU A 169 -23.65 21.55 25.42
CA LEU A 169 -22.36 21.07 25.92
C LEU A 169 -21.19 21.82 25.26
N GLU A 170 -21.22 22.03 23.95
CA GLU A 170 -20.18 22.77 23.21
C GLU A 170 -19.99 24.18 23.77
N ILE A 171 -21.09 24.90 24.03
CA ILE A 171 -21.05 26.25 24.60
C ILE A 171 -20.50 26.25 26.03
N GLN A 172 -20.87 25.27 26.86
CA GLN A 172 -20.31 25.13 28.21
C GLN A 172 -18.82 24.83 28.17
N VAL A 173 -18.37 23.87 27.35
CA VAL A 173 -16.95 23.51 27.21
C VAL A 173 -16.13 24.73 26.80
N LYS A 174 -16.57 25.48 25.77
CA LYS A 174 -15.94 26.73 25.34
C LYS A 174 -15.87 27.77 26.47
N SER A 175 -16.95 27.94 27.22
CA SER A 175 -17.03 28.87 28.36
C SER A 175 -16.08 28.47 29.51
N LYS A 176 -16.07 27.19 29.92
CA LYS A 176 -15.21 26.71 31.01
C LYS A 176 -13.73 26.76 30.63
N ILE A 177 -13.35 26.45 29.39
CA ILE A 177 -11.98 26.62 28.88
C ILE A 177 -11.57 28.09 28.94
N GLY A 178 -12.40 29.02 28.42
CA GLY A 178 -12.12 30.46 28.46
C GLY A 178 -12.04 31.04 29.87
N ALA A 179 -12.68 30.40 30.86
CA ALA A 179 -12.60 30.74 32.27
C ALA A 179 -11.45 30.06 33.04
N GLY A 180 -10.71 29.14 32.39
CA GLY A 180 -9.66 28.33 33.01
C GLY A 180 -10.14 27.20 33.94
N ASP A 181 -11.45 26.89 33.94
CA ASP A 181 -12.05 25.79 34.72
C ASP A 181 -11.93 24.46 33.96
N TYR A 182 -10.68 24.00 33.80
CA TYR A 182 -10.36 22.79 33.03
C TYR A 182 -11.00 21.52 33.61
N SER A 183 -11.32 21.48 34.91
CA SER A 183 -12.04 20.37 35.54
C SER A 183 -13.46 20.22 35.00
N ARG A 184 -14.28 21.27 35.02
CA ARG A 184 -15.63 21.19 34.46
C ARG A 184 -15.61 21.07 32.94
N ALA A 185 -14.62 21.66 32.28
CA ALA A 185 -14.43 21.46 30.84
C ALA A 185 -14.19 19.98 30.51
N LEU A 186 -13.35 19.29 31.29
CA LEU A 186 -13.08 17.85 31.14
C LEU A 186 -14.35 17.02 31.28
N ASP A 187 -15.12 17.23 32.36
CA ASP A 187 -16.37 16.49 32.62
C ASP A 187 -17.39 16.66 31.48
N TYR A 188 -17.61 17.90 31.01
CA TYR A 188 -18.51 18.17 29.89
C TYR A 188 -17.99 17.61 28.57
N THR A 189 -16.67 17.66 28.31
CA THR A 189 -16.08 17.13 27.06
C THR A 189 -16.15 15.60 27.00
N GLN A 190 -15.90 14.91 28.10
CA GLN A 190 -16.06 13.44 28.18
C GLN A 190 -17.53 13.02 27.98
N ARG A 191 -18.47 13.76 28.58
CA ARG A 191 -19.90 13.53 28.39
C ARG A 191 -20.34 13.79 26.94
N TRP A 192 -19.80 14.84 26.31
CA TRP A 192 -20.05 15.15 24.90
C TRP A 192 -19.52 14.04 23.97
N LEU A 193 -18.30 13.55 24.22
CA LEU A 193 -17.72 12.44 23.46
C LEU A 193 -18.48 11.12 23.63
N THR A 194 -19.16 10.93 24.77
CA THR A 194 -20.01 9.75 25.01
C THR A 194 -21.30 9.79 24.16
N LEU A 195 -21.77 10.98 23.75
CA LEU A 195 -22.95 11.13 22.89
C LEU A 195 -22.63 10.86 21.41
N ASP A 196 -21.44 11.26 20.97
CA ASP A 196 -20.95 11.05 19.60
C ASP A 196 -19.43 10.78 19.58
N PRO A 197 -19.01 9.50 19.67
CA PRO A 197 -17.60 9.12 19.68
C PRO A 197 -16.82 9.43 18.39
N LEU A 198 -17.50 9.73 17.28
CA LEU A 198 -16.91 9.99 15.97
C LEU A 198 -16.51 11.48 15.79
N ARG A 199 -16.82 12.34 16.75
CA ARG A 199 -16.49 13.78 16.72
C ARG A 199 -15.02 14.04 17.05
N GLU A 200 -14.18 14.08 16.02
CA GLU A 200 -12.75 14.39 16.13
C GLU A 200 -12.46 15.74 16.81
N ASP A 201 -13.30 16.76 16.64
CA ASP A 201 -13.15 18.05 17.31
C ASP A 201 -13.31 17.96 18.83
N VAL A 202 -14.11 17.01 19.32
CA VAL A 202 -14.26 16.72 20.75
C VAL A 202 -13.04 15.96 21.27
N HIS A 203 -12.50 15.00 20.51
CA HIS A 203 -11.20 14.37 20.81
C HIS A 203 -10.08 15.41 20.88
N ARG A 204 -9.98 16.31 19.89
CA ARG A 204 -9.01 17.42 19.87
C ARG A 204 -9.16 18.34 21.10
N THR A 205 -10.39 18.68 21.48
CA THR A 205 -10.66 19.49 22.67
C THR A 205 -10.22 18.77 23.96
N LEU A 206 -10.44 17.47 24.06
CA LEU A 206 -10.02 16.65 25.19
C LEU A 206 -8.49 16.50 25.26
N MET A 207 -7.82 16.33 24.11
CA MET A 207 -6.36 16.36 23.99
C MET A 207 -5.79 17.70 24.51
N LEU A 208 -6.38 18.83 24.11
CA LEU A 208 -5.99 20.17 24.58
C LEU A 208 -6.14 20.33 26.09
N ILE A 209 -7.27 19.90 26.67
CA ILE A 209 -7.50 19.97 28.13
C ILE A 209 -6.47 19.13 28.89
N PHE A 210 -6.16 17.92 28.43
CA PHE A 210 -5.09 17.11 29.02
C PHE A 210 -3.72 17.79 28.89
N ALA A 211 -3.43 18.40 27.74
CA ALA A 211 -2.16 19.06 27.49
C ALA A 211 -1.97 20.32 28.37
N TRP A 212 -2.97 21.21 28.44
CA TRP A 212 -2.96 22.40 29.30
C TRP A 212 -2.95 22.08 30.80
N THR A 213 -3.44 20.89 31.21
CA THR A 213 -3.35 20.40 32.60
C THR A 213 -2.07 19.61 32.90
N GLY A 214 -1.11 19.56 31.97
CA GLY A 214 0.19 18.88 32.14
C GLY A 214 0.14 17.36 31.97
N GLN A 215 -1.00 16.79 31.58
CA GLN A 215 -1.22 15.36 31.39
C GLN A 215 -0.90 14.93 29.95
N ARG A 216 0.30 15.24 29.44
CA ARG A 216 0.71 14.94 28.04
C ARG A 216 0.48 13.48 27.65
N ASN A 217 0.83 12.52 28.52
CA ASN A 217 0.58 11.08 28.26
C ASN A 217 -0.91 10.70 28.20
N ALA A 218 -1.82 11.51 28.77
CA ALA A 218 -3.27 11.33 28.58
C ALA A 218 -3.71 11.91 27.22
N ALA A 219 -3.16 13.05 26.80
CA ALA A 219 -3.44 13.62 25.47
C ALA A 219 -3.00 12.69 24.32
N LEU A 220 -1.78 12.12 24.38
CA LEU A 220 -1.30 11.17 23.36
C LEU A 220 -2.15 9.89 23.33
N ARG A 221 -2.61 9.40 24.48
CA ARG A 221 -3.56 8.27 24.56
C ARG A 221 -4.93 8.63 23.99
N GLN A 222 -5.42 9.86 24.19
CA GLN A 222 -6.68 10.31 23.62
C GLN A 222 -6.64 10.39 22.08
N TYR A 223 -5.51 10.78 21.49
CA TYR A 223 -5.32 10.70 20.04
C TYR A 223 -5.41 9.26 19.52
N ARG A 224 -4.74 8.30 20.19
CA ARG A 224 -4.84 6.87 19.80
C ARG A 224 -6.25 6.32 19.97
N GLU A 225 -7.01 6.78 20.96
CA GLU A 225 -8.43 6.44 21.10
C GLU A 225 -9.27 7.00 19.95
N CYS A 226 -8.96 8.21 19.46
CA CYS A 226 -9.57 8.77 18.26
C CYS A 226 -9.28 7.90 17.02
N VAL A 227 -8.01 7.54 16.78
CA VAL A 227 -7.59 6.63 15.70
C VAL A 227 -8.37 5.32 15.78
N ARG A 228 -8.39 4.68 16.95
CA ARG A 228 -9.03 3.37 17.19
C ARG A 228 -10.54 3.40 16.96
N VAL A 229 -11.22 4.50 17.30
CA VAL A 229 -12.68 4.64 17.10
C VAL A 229 -13.02 4.89 15.62
N LEU A 230 -12.25 5.75 14.93
CA LEU A 230 -12.46 6.03 13.51
C LEU A 230 -12.15 4.82 12.62
N ASP A 231 -11.04 4.13 12.87
CA ASP A 231 -10.67 2.91 12.13
C ASP A 231 -11.73 1.81 12.31
N ARG A 232 -12.17 1.58 13.55
CA ARG A 232 -13.17 0.54 13.86
C ARG A 232 -14.54 0.79 13.23
N GLU A 233 -15.04 2.02 13.28
CA GLU A 233 -16.44 2.33 12.90
C GLU A 233 -16.55 2.84 11.45
N LEU A 234 -15.48 3.42 10.89
CA LEU A 234 -15.49 4.05 9.56
C LEU A 234 -14.36 3.57 8.62
N GLY A 235 -13.29 2.95 9.14
CA GLY A 235 -12.14 2.50 8.33
C GLY A 235 -11.32 3.65 7.72
N VAL A 236 -11.26 4.80 8.39
CA VAL A 236 -10.57 6.01 7.91
C VAL A 236 -9.56 6.53 8.94
N PRO A 237 -8.43 7.11 8.51
CA PRO A 237 -7.51 7.81 9.41
C PRO A 237 -8.12 9.12 9.93
N PRO A 238 -7.60 9.69 11.04
CA PRO A 238 -8.00 11.02 11.52
C PRO A 238 -7.74 12.14 10.51
N LEU A 239 -8.49 13.24 10.66
CA LEU A 239 -8.27 14.49 9.95
C LEU A 239 -6.87 15.08 10.22
N GLU A 240 -6.35 15.83 9.24
CA GLU A 240 -5.00 16.39 9.32
C GLU A 240 -4.84 17.32 10.52
N GLU A 241 -5.86 18.11 10.88
CA GLU A 241 -5.84 18.99 12.05
C GLU A 241 -5.75 18.21 13.38
N THR A 242 -6.26 16.97 13.42
CA THR A 242 -6.15 16.09 14.60
C THR A 242 -4.71 15.59 14.76
N THR A 243 -4.09 15.17 13.65
CA THR A 243 -2.70 14.72 13.61
C THR A 243 -1.70 15.87 13.85
N GLN A 244 -1.98 17.07 13.31
CA GLN A 244 -1.19 18.28 13.58
C GLN A 244 -1.29 18.70 15.05
N LEU A 245 -2.48 18.64 15.67
CA LEU A 245 -2.61 18.92 17.10
C LEU A 245 -1.87 17.89 17.97
N TYR A 246 -1.96 16.61 17.60
CA TYR A 246 -1.17 15.56 18.24
C TYR A 246 0.32 15.92 18.19
N GLN A 247 0.87 16.21 17.00
CA GLN A 247 2.26 16.65 16.82
C GLN A 247 2.59 17.88 17.69
N ALA A 248 1.77 18.93 17.68
CA ALA A 248 2.00 20.13 18.48
C ALA A 248 2.05 19.87 20.01
N ILE A 249 1.12 19.06 20.54
CA ILE A 249 1.14 18.63 21.95
C ILE A 249 2.37 17.76 22.24
N ALA A 250 2.71 16.88 21.29
CA ALA A 250 3.79 15.93 21.40
C ALA A 250 5.17 16.60 21.30
N GLU A 251 5.31 17.72 20.58
CA GLU A 251 6.52 18.56 20.49
C GLU A 251 6.64 19.59 21.63
N ASN A 252 5.69 19.61 22.58
CA ASN A 252 5.57 20.65 23.62
C ASN A 252 5.28 22.07 23.07
N HIS A 253 4.89 22.17 21.79
CA HIS A 253 4.37 23.37 21.14
C HIS A 253 2.87 23.53 21.43
N LEU A 254 2.52 23.68 22.71
CA LEU A 254 1.13 23.87 23.11
C LEU A 254 0.53 25.13 22.49
N PRO A 255 -0.58 25.05 21.73
CA PRO A 255 -1.31 26.26 21.36
C PRO A 255 -1.80 26.95 22.64
N GLU A 256 -1.65 28.28 22.70
CA GLU A 256 -2.08 29.03 23.87
C GLU A 256 -3.58 28.79 24.14
N PRO A 257 -3.99 28.55 25.40
CA PRO A 257 -5.41 28.45 25.72
C PRO A 257 -6.10 29.75 25.29
N PRO A 258 -7.30 29.67 24.67
CA PRO A 258 -7.91 30.81 23.98
C PRO A 258 -8.13 31.99 24.93
N SER A 259 -7.21 32.95 24.88
CA SER A 259 -7.26 34.14 25.71
C SER A 259 -8.26 35.14 25.14
N VAL A 260 -9.04 35.79 26.01
CA VAL A 260 -10.13 36.68 25.61
C VAL A 260 -9.56 38.00 25.07
N SER A 261 -9.15 38.00 23.78
CA SER A 261 -8.70 39.17 23.05
C SER A 261 -9.78 39.68 22.09
N ARG A 262 -9.96 41.01 22.05
CA ARG A 262 -11.00 41.67 21.24
C ARG A 262 -10.46 42.10 19.88
N LYS A 263 -11.19 41.73 18.81
CA LYS A 263 -10.99 42.10 17.38
C LYS A 263 -9.86 41.30 16.70
N GLN A 264 -9.90 41.04 15.39
CA GLN A 264 -10.69 41.65 14.32
C GLN A 264 -11.50 40.64 13.49
N ILE A 265 -12.71 41.07 13.10
CA ILE A 265 -13.41 40.55 11.92
C ILE A 265 -12.85 41.31 10.71
N ASN A 266 -12.62 40.62 9.61
CA ASN A 266 -12.83 41.15 8.26
C ASN A 266 -13.33 40.00 7.39
N GLU A 267 -14.52 40.16 6.85
CA GLU A 267 -15.07 39.34 5.76
C GLU A 267 -14.33 39.71 4.47
N ASP A 268 -14.13 38.74 3.57
CA ASP A 268 -14.18 39.05 2.13
C ASP A 268 -14.42 37.79 1.27
N THR A 269 -15.28 37.96 0.27
CA THR A 269 -15.50 37.07 -0.90
C THR A 269 -16.28 35.75 -0.72
N LEU A 270 -17.61 35.87 -0.68
CA LEU A 270 -18.50 34.88 -1.32
C LEU A 270 -18.34 34.96 -2.85
N GLY A 271 -18.13 33.82 -3.52
CA GLY A 271 -18.02 33.71 -4.98
C GLY A 271 -18.86 32.57 -5.54
N ILE A 272 -19.92 32.90 -6.28
CA ILE A 272 -20.86 31.94 -6.90
C ILE A 272 -20.37 31.56 -8.31
N VAL A 273 -20.39 30.27 -8.65
CA VAL A 273 -20.55 29.79 -10.04
C VAL A 273 -21.55 28.62 -10.05
N GLN A 274 -22.43 28.58 -11.05
CA GLN A 274 -23.49 27.59 -11.22
C GLN A 274 -23.10 26.49 -12.22
N ASP A 275 -23.95 25.45 -12.27
CA ASP A 275 -24.07 24.38 -13.26
C ASP A 275 -23.41 24.59 -14.64
N HIS A 276 -22.87 23.49 -15.18
CA HIS A 276 -23.08 23.19 -16.60
C HIS A 276 -23.43 21.72 -16.85
N ASP A 277 -24.46 21.54 -17.68
CA ASP A 277 -25.13 20.28 -17.99
C ASP A 277 -24.45 19.51 -19.15
N SER A 278 -24.70 18.20 -19.14
CA SER A 278 -24.42 17.13 -20.12
C SER A 278 -24.16 17.45 -21.61
N ARG A 279 -23.28 16.65 -22.27
CA ARG A 279 -23.61 15.75 -23.44
C ARG A 279 -22.41 15.09 -24.19
N LEU A 280 -22.58 13.77 -24.45
CA LEU A 280 -22.31 13.00 -25.70
C LEU A 280 -20.97 13.16 -26.47
N TYR A 281 -20.18 12.06 -26.59
CA TYR A 281 -20.10 11.19 -27.80
C TYR A 281 -19.00 10.10 -27.68
N ALA A 282 -19.25 8.91 -28.25
CA ALA A 282 -18.25 7.87 -28.56
C ALA A 282 -18.00 7.80 -30.09
N PRO A 283 -16.87 7.26 -30.58
CA PRO A 283 -16.78 5.84 -31.03
C PRO A 283 -15.46 5.14 -30.59
N ASN A 284 -15.39 3.84 -30.24
CA ASN A 284 -15.56 2.57 -31.00
C ASN A 284 -14.35 2.09 -31.85
N ILE A 285 -14.23 0.74 -31.96
CA ILE A 285 -13.38 -0.12 -32.85
C ILE A 285 -11.97 -0.43 -32.26
N THR A 286 -11.58 -1.62 -31.75
CA THR A 286 -11.63 -3.08 -32.08
C THR A 286 -10.50 -3.65 -32.99
N THR A 287 -9.66 -4.55 -32.40
CA THR A 287 -9.10 -5.88 -32.86
C THR A 287 -8.64 -6.12 -34.33
N ALA A 288 -8.06 -7.26 -34.77
CA ALA A 288 -7.11 -8.31 -34.33
C ALA A 288 -7.03 -9.44 -35.42
N LEU A 289 -6.17 -10.48 -35.30
CA LEU A 289 -5.81 -11.67 -36.16
C LEU A 289 -4.30 -11.81 -36.58
N LEU A 290 -3.41 -12.50 -35.84
CA LEU A 290 -2.35 -13.25 -36.58
C LEU A 290 -1.85 -14.55 -35.97
N GLN A 291 -2.20 -15.66 -36.62
CA GLN A 291 -1.61 -16.97 -36.44
C GLN A 291 -1.14 -17.55 -37.79
N GLY A 292 0.18 -17.69 -37.96
CA GLY A 292 0.69 -18.76 -38.83
C GLY A 292 1.09 -18.42 -40.27
N LYS A 293 1.52 -17.19 -40.56
CA LYS A 293 2.55 -16.95 -41.60
C LYS A 293 3.64 -16.05 -41.04
N SER A 294 4.91 -16.41 -41.26
CA SER A 294 6.02 -15.50 -40.93
C SER A 294 6.15 -14.44 -42.02
N TYR A 295 5.40 -13.35 -41.89
CA TYR A 295 5.59 -12.16 -42.72
C TYR A 295 7.03 -11.65 -42.57
N PRO A 296 7.68 -11.23 -43.67
CA PRO A 296 9.02 -10.64 -43.60
C PRO A 296 9.00 -9.33 -42.81
N LEU A 297 10.16 -8.95 -42.26
CA LEU A 297 10.32 -7.71 -41.51
C LEU A 297 10.44 -6.51 -42.48
N VAL A 298 9.30 -6.04 -42.96
CA VAL A 298 9.20 -4.93 -43.94
C VAL A 298 9.29 -3.57 -43.25
N GLY A 299 9.87 -2.57 -43.93
CA GLY A 299 9.90 -1.16 -43.46
C GLY A 299 10.80 -0.88 -42.24
N ARG A 300 11.58 -1.85 -41.75
CA ARG A 300 12.41 -1.75 -40.52
C ARG A 300 13.92 -1.86 -40.77
N SER A 301 14.37 -1.75 -42.02
CA SER A 301 15.78 -1.98 -42.38
C SER A 301 16.73 -0.98 -41.70
N ARG A 302 16.32 0.29 -41.55
CA ARG A 302 17.13 1.34 -40.92
C ARG A 302 17.28 1.10 -39.41
N GLU A 303 16.18 0.77 -38.75
CA GLU A 303 16.12 0.49 -37.32
C GLU A 303 16.91 -0.76 -36.96
N SER A 304 16.81 -1.80 -37.80
CA SER A 304 17.62 -3.03 -37.70
C SER A 304 19.12 -2.75 -37.89
N GLU A 305 19.50 -1.89 -38.85
CA GLU A 305 20.89 -1.49 -39.06
C GLU A 305 21.46 -0.71 -37.88
N ILE A 306 20.69 0.20 -37.27
CA ILE A 306 21.11 0.95 -36.08
C ILE A 306 21.34 0.00 -34.89
N LEU A 307 20.43 -0.95 -34.65
CA LEU A 307 20.54 -1.94 -33.57
C LEU A 307 21.75 -2.88 -33.78
N GLU A 308 21.92 -3.43 -34.99
CA GLU A 308 23.08 -4.29 -35.33
C GLU A 308 24.41 -3.53 -35.28
N LYS A 309 24.42 -2.23 -35.59
CA LYS A 309 25.59 -1.37 -35.46
C LYS A 309 25.94 -1.14 -33.99
N ALA A 310 24.96 -0.74 -33.17
CA ALA A 310 25.17 -0.48 -31.74
C ALA A 310 25.68 -1.73 -31.01
N TYR A 311 25.11 -2.91 -31.31
CA TYR A 311 25.59 -4.18 -30.78
C TYR A 311 27.05 -4.47 -31.18
N ARG A 312 27.43 -4.22 -32.44
CA ARG A 312 28.79 -4.48 -32.93
C ARG A 312 29.83 -3.53 -32.33
N GLU A 313 29.48 -2.27 -32.13
CA GLU A 313 30.41 -1.23 -31.70
C GLU A 313 30.55 -1.14 -30.17
N TYR A 314 29.48 -1.40 -29.41
CA TYR A 314 29.44 -1.09 -27.97
C TYR A 314 29.13 -2.28 -27.04
N ALA A 315 28.64 -3.43 -27.52
CA ALA A 315 28.28 -4.54 -26.63
C ALA A 315 29.46 -5.12 -25.83
N SER A 316 30.70 -4.89 -26.26
CA SER A 316 31.91 -5.34 -25.56
C SER A 316 32.28 -4.51 -24.31
N ILE A 317 31.72 -3.31 -24.16
CA ILE A 317 32.03 -2.38 -23.05
C ILE A 317 30.87 -2.20 -22.06
N GLY A 318 29.74 -2.88 -22.28
CA GLY A 318 28.52 -2.71 -21.50
C GLY A 318 27.64 -1.62 -22.13
N TYR A 319 26.45 -1.99 -22.62
CA TYR A 319 25.60 -1.04 -23.34
C TYR A 319 24.10 -1.30 -23.15
N LEU A 320 23.33 -0.22 -23.05
CA LEU A 320 21.86 -0.25 -23.00
C LEU A 320 21.28 0.20 -24.35
N PHE A 321 20.32 -0.55 -24.87
CA PHE A 321 19.60 -0.19 -26.09
C PHE A 321 18.09 -0.32 -25.89
N ILE A 322 17.37 0.72 -26.29
CA ILE A 322 15.94 0.89 -26.00
C ILE A 322 15.16 0.96 -27.31
N ILE A 323 14.05 0.22 -27.39
CA ILE A 323 13.09 0.30 -28.49
C ILE A 323 11.75 0.84 -27.97
N GLU A 324 11.39 2.04 -28.41
CA GLU A 324 10.18 2.79 -28.00
C GLU A 324 9.10 2.78 -29.10
N GLY A 325 7.89 3.20 -28.75
CA GLY A 325 6.77 3.43 -29.68
C GLY A 325 5.46 2.75 -29.27
N GLU A 326 4.42 2.98 -30.07
CA GLU A 326 3.03 2.58 -29.77
C GLU A 326 2.83 1.06 -29.53
N ALA A 327 1.70 0.69 -28.93
CA ALA A 327 1.32 -0.73 -28.77
C ALA A 327 1.02 -1.37 -30.14
N GLY A 328 1.59 -2.55 -30.42
CA GLY A 328 1.42 -3.24 -31.71
C GLY A 328 2.31 -2.72 -32.86
N ILE A 329 3.22 -1.77 -32.59
CA ILE A 329 4.12 -1.16 -33.58
C ILE A 329 5.27 -2.09 -34.06
N GLY A 330 5.38 -3.29 -33.49
CA GLY A 330 6.36 -4.32 -33.89
C GLY A 330 7.66 -4.38 -33.08
N LYS A 331 7.75 -3.72 -31.90
CA LYS A 331 8.95 -3.71 -31.03
C LYS A 331 9.53 -5.10 -30.76
N THR A 332 8.74 -5.99 -30.16
CA THR A 332 9.12 -7.39 -29.88
C THR A 332 9.57 -8.13 -31.14
N ARG A 333 8.94 -7.87 -32.29
CA ARG A 333 9.26 -8.55 -33.57
C ARG A 333 10.59 -8.09 -34.16
N LEU A 334 10.93 -6.81 -34.03
CA LEU A 334 12.26 -6.27 -34.39
C LEU A 334 13.34 -6.84 -33.45
N ALA A 335 13.08 -6.84 -32.15
CA ALA A 335 13.99 -7.43 -31.16
C ALA A 335 14.23 -8.92 -31.42
N ASP A 336 13.18 -9.73 -31.58
CA ASP A 336 13.30 -11.17 -31.83
C ASP A 336 14.07 -11.49 -33.13
N ALA A 337 13.91 -10.69 -34.18
CA ALA A 337 14.69 -10.83 -35.40
C ALA A 337 16.20 -10.59 -35.16
N PHE A 338 16.54 -9.56 -34.38
CA PHE A 338 17.91 -9.28 -33.95
C PHE A 338 18.47 -10.36 -33.01
N LEU A 339 17.68 -10.84 -32.04
CA LEU A 339 18.10 -11.90 -31.12
C LEU A 339 18.35 -13.23 -31.85
N ALA A 340 17.55 -13.57 -32.86
CA ALA A 340 17.80 -14.73 -33.72
C ALA A 340 19.11 -14.57 -34.51
N SER A 341 19.37 -13.39 -35.09
CA SER A 341 20.65 -13.03 -35.74
C SER A 341 21.84 -13.15 -34.77
N ALA A 342 21.68 -12.71 -33.52
CA ALA A 342 22.71 -12.77 -32.49
C ALA A 342 22.97 -14.21 -32.00
N LYS A 343 21.91 -14.99 -31.67
CA LYS A 343 22.03 -16.42 -31.32
C LYS A 343 22.72 -17.21 -32.44
N ALA A 344 22.36 -16.98 -33.70
CA ALA A 344 22.99 -17.63 -34.85
C ALA A 344 24.49 -17.31 -35.01
N ARG A 345 24.96 -16.16 -34.51
CA ARG A 345 26.38 -15.80 -34.44
C ARG A 345 27.10 -16.40 -33.23
N GLY A 346 26.38 -17.01 -32.28
CA GLY A 346 26.91 -17.58 -31.04
C GLY A 346 26.82 -16.67 -29.82
N ALA A 347 26.04 -15.57 -29.88
CA ALA A 347 25.73 -14.78 -28.70
C ALA A 347 24.78 -15.54 -27.77
N ARG A 348 24.99 -15.41 -26.46
CA ARG A 348 24.06 -15.92 -25.44
C ARG A 348 22.96 -14.90 -25.21
N VAL A 349 21.73 -15.36 -25.00
CA VAL A 349 20.58 -14.46 -24.80
C VAL A 349 19.75 -14.94 -23.62
N MET A 350 19.70 -14.13 -22.57
CA MET A 350 18.63 -14.17 -21.58
C MET A 350 17.44 -13.40 -22.13
N LYS A 351 16.23 -13.97 -22.06
CA LYS A 351 15.00 -13.31 -22.49
C LYS A 351 13.96 -13.44 -21.38
N ALA A 352 13.30 -12.32 -21.07
CA ALA A 352 12.07 -12.29 -20.30
C ALA A 352 11.09 -11.29 -20.92
N ARG A 353 9.83 -11.42 -20.51
CA ARG A 353 8.75 -10.51 -20.85
C ARG A 353 7.98 -10.20 -19.59
N SER A 354 7.64 -8.93 -19.41
CA SER A 354 6.80 -8.48 -18.30
C SER A 354 5.32 -8.49 -18.74
N TYR A 355 4.40 -8.82 -17.84
CA TYR A 355 2.97 -8.88 -18.13
C TYR A 355 2.16 -7.99 -17.19
N ALA A 356 1.14 -7.31 -17.74
CA ALA A 356 0.23 -6.49 -16.94
C ALA A 356 -0.47 -7.33 -15.85
N GLY A 357 -0.40 -6.86 -14.60
CA GLY A 357 -0.89 -7.59 -13.42
C GLY A 357 0.15 -8.47 -12.70
N GLU A 358 1.40 -8.55 -13.18
CA GLU A 358 2.54 -9.18 -12.48
C GLU A 358 3.36 -8.19 -11.63
N GLU A 359 2.95 -6.92 -11.56
CA GLU A 359 3.62 -5.81 -10.86
C GLU A 359 3.93 -6.07 -9.36
N ASN A 360 3.25 -7.03 -8.73
CA ASN A 360 3.45 -7.44 -7.33
C ASN A 360 4.24 -8.77 -7.18
N LEU A 361 4.83 -9.28 -8.26
CA LEU A 361 5.73 -10.44 -8.27
C LEU A 361 7.19 -9.97 -8.20
N ALA A 362 7.71 -9.87 -6.97
CA ALA A 362 9.09 -9.46 -6.72
C ALA A 362 10.10 -10.20 -7.62
N TYR A 363 10.84 -9.42 -8.41
CA TYR A 363 11.86 -9.84 -9.37
C TYR A 363 11.36 -10.74 -10.52
N GLY A 364 10.07 -10.74 -10.86
CA GLY A 364 9.45 -11.68 -11.81
C GLY A 364 10.18 -11.80 -13.16
N PRO A 365 10.34 -10.72 -13.93
CA PRO A 365 11.11 -10.71 -15.18
C PRO A 365 12.57 -11.14 -15.01
N VAL A 366 13.23 -10.79 -13.91
CA VAL A 366 14.64 -11.17 -13.67
C VAL A 366 14.77 -12.68 -13.42
N ILE A 367 13.87 -13.27 -12.63
CA ILE A 367 13.79 -14.73 -12.39
C ILE A 367 13.61 -15.46 -13.73
N ALA A 368 12.65 -15.01 -14.55
CA ALA A 368 12.39 -15.60 -15.87
C ALA A 368 13.62 -15.51 -16.80
N CYS A 369 14.32 -14.38 -16.80
CA CYS A 369 15.56 -14.17 -17.55
C CYS A 369 16.66 -15.16 -17.14
N ILE A 370 16.88 -15.34 -15.84
CA ILE A 370 17.92 -16.22 -15.31
C ILE A 370 17.55 -17.69 -15.56
N ASN A 371 16.32 -18.10 -15.29
CA ASN A 371 15.87 -19.49 -15.51
C ASN A 371 16.00 -19.91 -16.98
N THR A 372 15.64 -19.04 -17.93
CA THR A 372 15.84 -19.29 -19.37
C THR A 372 17.30 -19.60 -19.70
N ALA A 373 18.26 -18.92 -19.07
CA ALA A 373 19.67 -19.20 -19.27
C ALA A 373 20.18 -20.42 -18.48
N LEU A 374 19.56 -20.78 -17.35
CA LEU A 374 19.87 -22.00 -16.60
C LEU A 374 19.39 -23.25 -17.34
N ASP A 375 18.24 -23.20 -18.01
CA ASP A 375 17.70 -24.31 -18.81
C ASP A 375 18.56 -24.61 -20.06
N GLU A 376 19.27 -23.60 -20.59
CA GLU A 376 20.27 -23.78 -21.66
C GLU A 376 21.61 -24.40 -21.16
N LEU A 377 21.81 -24.66 -19.85
CA LEU A 377 23.11 -25.10 -19.31
C LEU A 377 23.38 -26.61 -19.37
N ALA A 378 24.40 -26.95 -20.17
CA ALA A 378 25.28 -28.09 -19.90
C ALA A 378 26.47 -27.75 -18.95
N ASN A 379 26.52 -26.53 -18.38
CA ASN A 379 27.75 -25.94 -17.80
C ASN A 379 27.68 -25.65 -16.28
N ILE A 380 27.45 -26.66 -15.44
CA ILE A 380 27.64 -26.58 -13.97
C ILE A 380 29.07 -26.08 -13.61
N THR A 381 30.04 -26.34 -14.49
CA THR A 381 31.45 -25.96 -14.32
C THR A 381 31.69 -24.47 -14.16
N ARG A 382 30.93 -23.59 -14.82
CA ARG A 382 31.14 -22.13 -14.75
C ARG A 382 30.53 -21.48 -13.53
N LEU A 383 29.43 -22.04 -13.02
CA LEU A 383 28.86 -21.57 -11.75
C LEU A 383 29.90 -21.69 -10.62
N ARG A 384 30.86 -22.64 -10.70
CA ARG A 384 31.98 -22.78 -9.75
C ARG A 384 33.06 -21.70 -9.86
N GLU A 385 33.03 -20.85 -10.88
CA GLU A 385 33.93 -19.69 -11.02
C GLU A 385 33.40 -18.47 -10.22
N ILE A 386 32.12 -18.49 -9.85
CA ILE A 386 31.47 -17.49 -9.00
C ILE A 386 31.77 -17.79 -7.53
N SER A 387 31.94 -16.75 -6.69
CA SER A 387 32.16 -16.94 -5.26
C SER A 387 30.96 -17.63 -4.59
N GLN A 388 31.20 -18.47 -3.58
CA GLN A 388 30.12 -19.13 -2.83
C GLN A 388 29.20 -18.12 -2.11
N GLN A 389 29.71 -16.95 -1.75
CA GLN A 389 28.92 -15.86 -1.16
C GLN A 389 27.96 -15.26 -2.20
N SER A 390 28.46 -14.90 -3.38
CA SER A 390 27.64 -14.37 -4.49
C SER A 390 26.59 -15.36 -4.97
N LEU A 391 26.93 -16.67 -5.04
CA LEU A 391 25.98 -17.74 -5.34
C LEU A 391 24.93 -17.93 -4.24
N SER A 392 25.32 -17.81 -2.98
CA SER A 392 24.41 -17.90 -1.82
C SER A 392 23.39 -16.75 -1.82
N GLU A 393 23.82 -15.52 -2.09
CA GLU A 393 22.91 -14.38 -2.25
C GLU A 393 22.00 -14.55 -3.47
N ALA A 394 22.53 -14.98 -4.63
CA ALA A 394 21.71 -15.26 -5.81
C ALA A 394 20.72 -16.44 -5.60
N ALA A 395 21.06 -17.40 -4.74
CA ALA A 395 20.21 -18.53 -4.39
C ALA A 395 18.99 -18.14 -3.51
N ARG A 396 18.94 -16.89 -3.01
CA ARG A 396 17.70 -16.30 -2.47
C ARG A 396 16.64 -16.14 -3.56
N LEU A 397 17.08 -15.71 -4.73
CA LEU A 397 16.23 -15.41 -5.89
C LEU A 397 15.97 -16.65 -6.74
N ILE A 398 16.97 -17.52 -6.86
CA ILE A 398 16.93 -18.75 -7.66
C ILE A 398 17.27 -19.97 -6.78
N PRO A 399 16.31 -20.52 -6.01
CA PRO A 399 16.54 -21.62 -5.08
C PRO A 399 17.14 -22.88 -5.73
N GLU A 400 16.93 -23.08 -7.03
CA GLU A 400 17.50 -24.13 -7.87
C GLU A 400 19.03 -24.20 -7.78
N LEU A 401 19.71 -23.08 -7.54
CA LEU A 401 21.16 -23.03 -7.35
C LEU A 401 21.63 -23.92 -6.18
N ASN A 402 20.83 -24.08 -5.12
CA ASN A 402 21.14 -24.98 -4.00
C ASN A 402 21.09 -26.47 -4.41
N ARG A 403 20.33 -26.81 -5.46
CA ARG A 403 20.29 -28.18 -6.03
C ARG A 403 21.46 -28.40 -6.98
N LEU A 404 21.80 -27.40 -7.80
CA LEU A 404 22.92 -27.44 -8.75
C LEU A 404 24.29 -27.41 -8.05
N ILE A 405 24.40 -26.72 -6.91
CA ILE A 405 25.61 -26.64 -6.08
C ILE A 405 25.23 -27.00 -4.63
N PRO A 406 25.27 -28.29 -4.26
CA PRO A 406 25.04 -28.71 -2.88
C PRO A 406 26.10 -28.15 -1.93
N GLY A 407 25.66 -27.63 -0.78
CA GLY A 407 26.55 -27.14 0.28
C GLY A 407 26.93 -25.66 0.19
N LEU A 408 26.19 -24.84 -0.55
CA LEU A 408 26.27 -23.38 -0.43
C LEU A 408 25.99 -22.94 1.03
N PRO A 409 26.68 -21.91 1.54
CA PRO A 409 26.37 -21.34 2.86
C PRO A 409 24.99 -20.68 2.84
N ALA A 410 24.33 -20.57 3.99
CA ALA A 410 23.12 -19.77 4.12
C ALA A 410 23.46 -18.27 4.03
N PRO A 411 22.73 -17.47 3.23
CA PRO A 411 23.06 -16.06 3.05
C PRO A 411 22.65 -15.22 4.28
N PRO A 412 23.47 -14.24 4.71
CA PRO A 412 23.18 -13.38 5.86
C PRO A 412 21.99 -12.45 5.60
N PRO A 413 21.12 -12.18 6.58
CA PRO A 413 19.82 -11.55 6.36
C PRO A 413 19.90 -10.14 5.73
N LEU A 414 18.92 -9.82 4.88
CA LEU A 414 18.81 -8.52 4.21
C LEU A 414 18.21 -7.44 5.14
N SER A 415 18.94 -7.09 6.20
CA SER A 415 18.50 -6.17 7.26
C SER A 415 19.07 -4.75 7.13
N THR A 416 19.99 -4.51 6.20
CA THR A 416 20.73 -3.24 6.03
C THR A 416 20.90 -2.87 4.55
N PRO A 417 21.09 -1.59 4.20
CA PRO A 417 21.34 -1.16 2.82
C PRO A 417 22.57 -1.83 2.17
N GLY A 418 23.63 -2.10 2.95
CA GLY A 418 24.77 -2.88 2.47
C GLY A 418 24.38 -4.31 2.06
N ALA A 419 23.45 -4.94 2.78
CA ALA A 419 22.96 -6.27 2.43
C ALA A 419 22.22 -6.30 1.08
N GLN A 420 21.42 -5.27 0.75
CA GLN A 420 20.82 -5.12 -0.58
C GLN A 420 21.90 -5.03 -1.67
N MET A 421 22.96 -4.24 -1.45
CA MET A 421 24.07 -4.12 -2.40
C MET A 421 24.81 -5.46 -2.63
N ARG A 422 25.03 -6.28 -1.59
CA ARG A 422 25.58 -7.64 -1.76
C ARG A 422 24.67 -8.52 -2.58
N PHE A 423 23.37 -8.47 -2.31
CA PHE A 423 22.37 -9.25 -3.02
C PHE A 423 22.34 -8.91 -4.51
N TYR A 424 22.32 -7.62 -4.84
CA TYR A 424 22.40 -7.13 -6.22
C TYR A 424 23.74 -7.46 -6.89
N ASP A 425 24.88 -7.39 -6.19
CA ASP A 425 26.15 -7.84 -6.77
C ASP A 425 26.16 -9.35 -7.01
N GLY A 426 25.62 -10.16 -6.10
CA GLY A 426 25.46 -11.60 -6.27
C GLY A 426 24.72 -11.96 -7.56
N ILE A 427 23.59 -11.30 -7.81
CA ILE A 427 22.81 -11.47 -9.04
C ILE A 427 23.58 -10.95 -10.27
N ARG A 428 24.22 -9.78 -10.17
CA ARG A 428 25.04 -9.20 -11.26
C ARG A 428 26.16 -10.15 -11.68
N GLN A 429 26.89 -10.74 -10.74
CA GLN A 429 27.97 -11.69 -11.00
C GLN A 429 27.45 -12.97 -11.67
N LEU A 430 26.29 -13.47 -11.23
CA LEU A 430 25.62 -14.61 -11.87
C LEU A 430 25.24 -14.29 -13.32
N ILE A 431 24.58 -13.16 -13.56
CA ILE A 431 24.16 -12.73 -14.91
C ILE A 431 25.37 -12.58 -15.85
N ILE A 432 26.42 -11.89 -15.41
CA ILE A 432 27.65 -11.69 -16.20
C ILE A 432 28.33 -13.03 -16.50
N ASN A 433 28.44 -13.94 -15.54
CA ASN A 433 29.08 -15.24 -15.76
C ASN A 433 28.26 -16.13 -16.71
N LEU A 434 26.93 -16.18 -16.57
CA LEU A 434 26.04 -16.92 -17.47
C LEU A 434 26.13 -16.39 -18.91
N LEU A 435 26.18 -15.08 -19.09
CA LEU A 435 26.30 -14.43 -20.40
C LEU A 435 27.72 -14.46 -21.00
N SER A 436 28.74 -14.79 -20.20
CA SER A 436 30.15 -14.77 -20.64
C SER A 436 30.42 -15.65 -21.87
N GLY A 437 31.12 -15.11 -22.87
CA GLY A 437 31.41 -15.80 -24.11
C GLY A 437 32.49 -15.11 -24.95
N SER A 438 32.79 -15.69 -26.11
CA SER A 438 33.68 -15.10 -27.12
C SER A 438 33.04 -13.93 -27.89
N ILE A 439 31.74 -13.74 -27.71
CA ILE A 439 30.90 -12.67 -28.25
C ILE A 439 30.09 -12.15 -27.05
N PRO A 440 29.79 -10.85 -26.96
CA PRO A 440 28.94 -10.30 -25.91
C PRO A 440 27.61 -11.06 -25.74
N GLY A 441 27.15 -11.15 -24.50
CA GLY A 441 25.83 -11.69 -24.19
C GLY A 441 24.76 -10.61 -24.23
N ILE A 442 23.50 -11.02 -24.42
CA ILE A 442 22.35 -10.12 -24.49
C ILE A 442 21.37 -10.44 -23.36
N ILE A 443 20.88 -9.41 -22.68
CA ILE A 443 19.69 -9.48 -21.83
C ILE A 443 18.57 -8.81 -22.61
N PHE A 444 17.44 -9.49 -22.80
CA PHE A 444 16.24 -8.92 -23.42
C PHE A 444 15.09 -8.86 -22.42
N LEU A 445 14.64 -7.64 -22.11
CA LEU A 445 13.49 -7.36 -21.24
C LEU A 445 12.38 -6.70 -22.08
N ASP A 446 11.43 -7.51 -22.54
CA ASP A 446 10.28 -7.06 -23.33
C ASP A 446 9.17 -6.47 -22.44
N ASP A 447 8.57 -5.37 -22.90
CA ASP A 447 7.51 -4.63 -22.22
C ASP A 447 7.86 -4.21 -20.76
N LEU A 448 9.07 -3.69 -20.53
CA LEU A 448 9.64 -3.39 -19.20
C LEU A 448 8.77 -2.47 -18.31
N HIS A 449 7.91 -1.65 -18.91
CA HIS A 449 6.89 -0.84 -18.23
C HIS A 449 5.86 -1.63 -17.38
N TRP A 450 5.78 -2.97 -17.51
CA TRP A 450 4.97 -3.84 -16.64
C TRP A 450 5.79 -4.64 -15.61
N ALA A 451 7.09 -4.35 -15.46
CA ALA A 451 7.92 -5.01 -14.46
C ALA A 451 7.61 -4.50 -13.04
N ASP A 452 7.81 -5.38 -12.05
CA ASP A 452 7.78 -5.01 -10.63
C ASP A 452 8.89 -3.99 -10.30
N SER A 453 8.69 -3.20 -9.24
CA SER A 453 9.62 -2.13 -8.88
C SER A 453 11.00 -2.66 -8.47
N ALA A 454 11.05 -3.82 -7.79
CA ALA A 454 12.28 -4.48 -7.43
C ALA A 454 13.10 -4.95 -8.67
N SER A 455 12.45 -5.42 -9.73
CA SER A 455 13.09 -5.66 -11.04
C SER A 455 13.61 -4.37 -11.69
N LEU A 456 12.87 -3.27 -11.60
CA LEU A 456 13.30 -1.97 -12.15
C LEU A 456 14.52 -1.42 -11.39
N ASP A 457 14.53 -1.52 -10.05
CA ASP A 457 15.65 -1.11 -9.20
C ASP A 457 16.91 -1.94 -9.49
N LEU A 458 16.77 -3.26 -9.62
CA LEU A 458 17.89 -4.14 -9.99
C LEU A 458 18.37 -3.87 -11.44
N THR A 459 17.47 -3.62 -12.39
CA THR A 459 17.84 -3.24 -13.76
C THR A 459 18.61 -1.91 -13.77
N THR A 460 18.18 -0.95 -12.96
CA THR A 460 18.84 0.34 -12.75
C THR A 460 20.23 0.17 -12.12
N TYR A 461 20.35 -0.69 -11.09
CA TYR A 461 21.62 -1.07 -10.48
C TYR A 461 22.59 -1.71 -11.49
N LEU A 462 22.07 -2.59 -12.36
CA LEU A 462 22.83 -3.22 -13.42
C LEU A 462 23.33 -2.17 -14.42
N ILE A 463 22.45 -1.33 -14.99
CA ILE A 463 22.80 -0.30 -15.99
C ILE A 463 23.98 0.57 -15.52
N ARG A 464 23.94 1.07 -14.27
CA ARG A 464 25.02 1.87 -13.67
C ARG A 464 26.35 1.12 -13.51
N ARG A 465 26.38 -0.21 -13.65
CA ARG A 465 27.52 -1.12 -13.33
C ARG A 465 27.84 -2.15 -14.43
N LEU A 466 27.34 -1.96 -15.65
CA LEU A 466 27.71 -2.74 -16.84
C LEU A 466 29.08 -2.36 -17.41
N GLY A 467 29.58 -1.16 -17.13
CA GLY A 467 30.79 -0.61 -17.72
C GLY A 467 32.00 -1.54 -17.60
N GLY A 468 32.56 -1.95 -18.74
CA GLY A 468 33.69 -2.87 -18.83
C GLY A 468 33.33 -4.36 -18.95
N TYR A 469 32.06 -4.73 -18.97
CA TYR A 469 31.60 -6.11 -19.17
C TYR A 469 30.94 -6.31 -20.54
N PRO A 470 31.15 -7.45 -21.22
CA PRO A 470 30.62 -7.71 -22.56
C PRO A 470 29.14 -8.13 -22.52
N VAL A 471 28.27 -7.22 -22.08
CA VAL A 471 26.82 -7.43 -21.91
C VAL A 471 26.04 -6.30 -22.59
N PHE A 472 25.05 -6.66 -23.39
CA PHE A 472 24.14 -5.75 -24.08
C PHE A 472 22.73 -5.90 -23.51
N ILE A 473 22.20 -4.87 -22.86
CA ILE A 473 20.80 -4.88 -22.40
C ILE A 473 19.94 -4.29 -23.52
N LEU A 474 19.02 -5.08 -24.04
CA LEU A 474 17.98 -4.66 -24.97
C LEU A 474 16.65 -4.61 -24.21
N THR A 475 15.90 -3.53 -24.33
CA THR A 475 14.58 -3.40 -23.70
C THR A 475 13.55 -2.76 -24.62
N THR A 476 12.27 -3.07 -24.40
CA THR A 476 11.14 -2.44 -25.10
C THR A 476 10.16 -1.83 -24.12
N TRP A 477 9.57 -0.69 -24.49
CA TRP A 477 8.45 -0.10 -23.77
C TRP A 477 7.49 0.68 -24.67
N THR A 478 6.36 1.11 -24.11
CA THR A 478 5.42 2.05 -24.73
C THR A 478 5.66 3.46 -24.21
N ASP A 479 5.06 4.48 -24.84
CA ASP A 479 5.20 5.89 -24.45
C ASP A 479 4.39 6.24 -23.17
N HIS A 480 4.42 5.36 -22.15
CA HIS A 480 3.63 5.40 -20.92
C HIS A 480 4.50 5.24 -19.67
N ASN A 481 4.05 5.84 -18.56
CA ASN A 481 4.78 6.04 -17.30
C ASN A 481 5.81 4.97 -16.92
N ILE A 482 7.08 5.28 -17.19
CA ILE A 482 8.25 4.67 -16.54
C ILE A 482 8.59 5.55 -15.33
N PRO A 483 8.97 5.00 -14.16
CA PRO A 483 9.36 5.79 -13.00
C PRO A 483 10.47 6.79 -13.33
N ASP A 484 10.39 8.01 -12.78
CA ASP A 484 11.34 9.09 -13.05
C ASP A 484 12.78 8.71 -12.68
N SER A 485 12.96 7.86 -11.66
CA SER A 485 14.26 7.30 -11.27
C SER A 485 14.92 6.50 -12.40
N VAL A 486 14.15 5.67 -13.12
CA VAL A 486 14.63 4.89 -14.25
C VAL A 486 14.89 5.81 -15.46
N GLN A 487 14.00 6.77 -15.73
CA GLN A 487 14.20 7.77 -16.78
C GLN A 487 15.48 8.60 -16.57
N GLN A 488 15.77 8.99 -15.32
CA GLN A 488 17.00 9.69 -14.97
C GLN A 488 18.24 8.85 -15.29
N VAL A 489 18.26 7.56 -14.91
CA VAL A 489 19.41 6.68 -15.17
C VAL A 489 19.60 6.40 -16.66
N ILE A 490 18.52 6.32 -17.43
CA ILE A 490 18.58 6.26 -18.90
C ILE A 490 19.21 7.54 -19.45
N ALA A 491 18.77 8.72 -19.00
CA ALA A 491 19.31 10.00 -19.44
C ALA A 491 20.79 10.19 -19.05
N GLU A 492 21.19 9.75 -17.85
CA GLU A 492 22.59 9.68 -17.40
C GLU A 492 23.41 8.80 -18.36
N ALA A 493 22.91 7.60 -18.69
CA ALA A 493 23.59 6.65 -19.56
C ALA A 493 23.67 7.11 -21.04
N GLU A 494 22.66 7.83 -21.54
CA GLU A 494 22.71 8.48 -22.86
C GLU A 494 23.74 9.62 -22.88
N GLN A 495 23.80 10.44 -21.83
CA GLN A 495 24.80 11.51 -21.70
C GLN A 495 26.24 10.98 -21.63
N SER A 496 26.47 9.84 -20.97
CA SER A 496 27.78 9.16 -20.97
C SER A 496 28.07 8.34 -22.23
N GLY A 497 27.14 8.28 -23.19
CA GLY A 497 27.30 7.54 -24.45
C GLY A 497 27.30 6.02 -24.28
N THR A 498 26.74 5.50 -23.18
CA THR A 498 26.60 4.07 -22.85
C THR A 498 25.18 3.53 -23.04
N ALA A 499 24.25 4.40 -23.48
CA ALA A 499 22.91 4.02 -23.90
C ALA A 499 22.51 4.69 -25.22
N ALA A 500 21.55 4.10 -25.92
CA ALA A 500 20.82 4.73 -27.02
C ALA A 500 19.38 4.22 -27.12
N ARG A 501 18.47 5.08 -27.58
CA ARG A 501 17.08 4.72 -27.89
C ARG A 501 16.73 4.88 -29.37
N ILE A 502 15.78 4.07 -29.85
CA ILE A 502 15.11 4.26 -31.13
C ILE A 502 13.59 4.28 -30.94
N HIS A 503 12.92 5.21 -31.60
CA HIS A 503 11.45 5.29 -31.62
C HIS A 503 10.92 4.66 -32.92
N LEU A 504 10.05 3.66 -32.82
CA LEU A 504 9.44 3.01 -33.98
C LEU A 504 8.18 3.78 -34.44
N GLY A 505 8.29 4.49 -35.55
CA GLY A 505 7.11 5.06 -36.24
C GLY A 505 6.24 3.99 -36.92
N ARG A 506 5.04 4.38 -37.38
CA ARG A 506 4.14 3.53 -38.19
C ARG A 506 4.75 3.22 -39.56
N LEU A 507 4.32 2.12 -40.19
CA LEU A 507 4.76 1.74 -41.54
C LEU A 507 4.25 2.75 -42.56
N LYS A 508 5.02 2.99 -43.62
CA LYS A 508 4.59 3.83 -44.73
C LYS A 508 3.69 3.02 -45.67
N GLU A 509 2.94 3.72 -46.52
CA GLU A 509 2.13 3.11 -47.58
C GLU A 509 2.93 2.14 -48.46
N SER A 510 4.18 2.48 -48.80
CA SER A 510 5.12 1.61 -49.52
C SER A 510 5.36 0.28 -48.81
N ASP A 511 5.51 0.34 -47.49
CA ASP A 511 5.90 -0.77 -46.64
C ASP A 511 4.68 -1.69 -46.41
N VAL A 512 3.48 -1.11 -46.30
CA VAL A 512 2.21 -1.84 -46.30
C VAL A 512 1.99 -2.55 -47.63
N ILE A 513 2.20 -1.88 -48.78
CA ILE A 513 2.10 -2.50 -50.11
C ILE A 513 3.10 -3.66 -50.27
N GLU A 514 4.34 -3.50 -49.82
CA GLU A 514 5.34 -4.57 -49.84
C GLU A 514 4.94 -5.76 -48.95
N LEU A 515 4.39 -5.51 -47.76
CA LEU A 515 3.90 -6.55 -46.85
C LEU A 515 2.69 -7.31 -47.46
N VAL A 516 1.77 -6.60 -48.13
CA VAL A 516 0.67 -7.22 -48.90
C VAL A 516 1.21 -8.09 -50.03
N ARG A 517 2.14 -7.58 -50.85
CA ARG A 517 2.79 -8.34 -51.94
C ARG A 517 3.50 -9.60 -51.44
N ALA A 518 4.16 -9.54 -50.29
CA ALA A 518 4.83 -10.69 -49.68
C ALA A 518 3.86 -11.77 -49.15
N SER A 519 2.56 -11.46 -49.04
CA SER A 519 1.54 -12.33 -48.47
C SER A 519 0.58 -12.97 -49.48
N ALA A 520 0.43 -12.32 -50.64
CA ALA A 520 -0.51 -12.69 -51.68
C ALA A 520 -0.05 -13.92 -52.50
N LYS A 521 -1.00 -14.71 -52.99
CA LYS A 521 -0.75 -15.64 -54.11
C LYS A 521 -0.69 -14.84 -55.43
N PRO A 522 0.08 -15.26 -56.45
CA PRO A 522 0.38 -14.40 -57.60
C PRO A 522 -0.78 -14.02 -58.54
N GLU A 523 -2.00 -14.57 -58.36
CA GLU A 523 -2.99 -14.66 -59.46
C GLU A 523 -4.34 -13.95 -59.21
N GLU A 524 -4.67 -13.43 -58.01
CA GLU A 524 -6.08 -13.13 -57.68
C GLU A 524 -6.46 -11.71 -57.17
N LEU A 525 -5.53 -10.75 -56.97
CA LEU A 525 -5.86 -9.34 -56.67
C LEU A 525 -4.73 -8.39 -57.13
N LEU A 526 -5.05 -7.12 -57.41
CA LEU A 526 -4.07 -6.04 -57.61
C LEU A 526 -3.45 -5.64 -56.25
N PRO A 527 -2.22 -6.06 -55.90
CA PRO A 527 -1.72 -5.97 -54.52
C PRO A 527 -1.57 -4.52 -54.03
N ASP A 528 -1.25 -3.62 -54.94
CA ASP A 528 -0.97 -2.21 -54.64
C ASP A 528 -2.24 -1.43 -54.26
N GLN A 529 -3.39 -1.76 -54.88
CA GLN A 529 -4.68 -1.14 -54.55
C GLN A 529 -5.17 -1.61 -53.17
N LEU A 530 -5.00 -2.90 -52.87
CA LEU A 530 -5.27 -3.45 -51.54
C LEU A 530 -4.36 -2.83 -50.48
N GLY A 531 -3.06 -2.68 -50.76
CA GLY A 531 -2.11 -2.04 -49.84
C GLY A 531 -2.39 -0.56 -49.59
N THR A 532 -2.71 0.22 -50.62
CA THR A 532 -3.16 1.62 -50.51
C THR A 532 -4.37 1.75 -49.60
N ARG A 533 -5.36 0.86 -49.76
CA ARG A 533 -6.57 0.87 -48.93
C ARG A 533 -6.28 0.46 -47.50
N LEU A 534 -5.56 -0.65 -47.29
CA LEU A 534 -5.15 -1.10 -45.96
C LEU A 534 -4.35 -0.03 -45.21
N PHE A 535 -3.45 0.70 -45.89
CA PHE A 535 -2.72 1.81 -45.27
C PHE A 535 -3.64 2.93 -44.76
N ARG A 536 -4.69 3.29 -45.50
CA ARG A 536 -5.66 4.31 -45.06
C ARG A 536 -6.50 3.86 -43.86
N GLU A 537 -6.93 2.60 -43.84
CA GLU A 537 -7.81 2.05 -42.79
C GLU A 537 -7.03 1.70 -41.50
N THR A 538 -5.74 1.40 -41.60
CA THR A 538 -4.88 1.00 -40.47
C THR A 538 -3.92 2.10 -40.01
N GLU A 539 -3.85 3.21 -40.74
CA GLU A 539 -2.84 4.28 -40.60
C GLU A 539 -1.39 3.77 -40.57
N GLY A 540 -1.13 2.59 -41.16
CA GLY A 540 0.18 1.95 -41.17
C GLY A 540 0.58 1.23 -39.86
N LEU A 541 -0.35 0.98 -38.94
CA LEU A 541 -0.07 0.19 -37.73
C LEU A 541 0.19 -1.28 -38.10
N PRO A 542 1.40 -1.82 -37.86
CA PRO A 542 1.79 -3.18 -38.28
C PRO A 542 0.80 -4.22 -37.82
N PHE A 543 0.42 -4.20 -36.54
CA PHE A 543 -0.66 -5.03 -35.98
C PHE A 543 -1.86 -5.04 -36.92
N PHE A 544 -2.64 -3.96 -37.03
CA PHE A 544 -3.87 -3.98 -37.83
C PHE A 544 -3.67 -4.41 -39.30
N VAL A 545 -2.55 -4.06 -39.96
CA VAL A 545 -2.27 -4.51 -41.35
C VAL A 545 -2.16 -6.03 -41.46
N ILE A 546 -1.35 -6.62 -40.58
CA ILE A 546 -1.15 -8.06 -40.42
C ILE A 546 -2.50 -8.73 -40.12
N GLU A 547 -3.27 -8.06 -39.26
CA GLU A 547 -4.53 -8.55 -38.74
C GLU A 547 -5.66 -8.53 -39.82
N TYR A 548 -5.70 -7.55 -40.73
CA TYR A 548 -6.59 -7.63 -41.89
C TYR A 548 -6.18 -8.70 -42.92
N LEU A 549 -4.88 -8.99 -43.09
CA LEU A 549 -4.41 -9.92 -44.13
C LEU A 549 -4.81 -11.39 -43.88
N GLU A 550 -5.03 -11.81 -42.64
CA GLU A 550 -5.59 -13.14 -42.34
C GLU A 550 -7.07 -13.28 -42.62
N ALA A 551 -7.87 -12.24 -42.34
CA ALA A 551 -9.31 -12.28 -42.54
C ALA A 551 -9.65 -12.63 -44.00
N ILE A 552 -8.92 -11.99 -44.92
CA ILE A 552 -9.02 -12.21 -46.37
C ILE A 552 -8.71 -13.68 -46.72
N GLN A 553 -7.58 -14.20 -46.24
CA GLN A 553 -7.12 -15.55 -46.54
C GLN A 553 -8.04 -16.62 -45.94
N THR A 554 -8.65 -16.35 -44.78
CA THR A 554 -9.55 -17.29 -44.11
C THR A 554 -10.90 -17.40 -44.86
N ASN A 555 -11.51 -16.27 -45.23
CA ASN A 555 -12.83 -16.23 -45.87
C ASN A 555 -12.86 -16.79 -47.31
N GLN A 556 -11.75 -16.74 -48.05
CA GLN A 556 -11.66 -17.35 -49.38
C GLN A 556 -11.88 -18.87 -49.37
N SER A 557 -11.61 -19.54 -48.23
CA SER A 557 -11.79 -20.99 -48.04
C SER A 557 -13.25 -21.44 -48.13
N SER A 558 -14.20 -20.55 -47.78
CA SER A 558 -15.62 -20.91 -47.61
C SER A 558 -16.46 -20.74 -48.88
N TYR A 559 -15.96 -20.03 -49.89
CA TYR A 559 -16.68 -19.77 -51.15
C TYR A 559 -16.40 -20.78 -52.27
N GLN A 560 -15.44 -21.70 -52.11
CA GLN A 560 -15.05 -22.66 -53.16
C GLN A 560 -16.01 -23.86 -53.35
N GLN A 561 -17.25 -23.84 -52.82
CA GLN A 561 -18.22 -24.94 -52.96
C GLN A 561 -19.60 -24.58 -53.52
N SER A 562 -19.84 -23.36 -54.03
CA SER A 562 -21.11 -23.03 -54.71
C SER A 562 -20.94 -22.23 -56.00
N TYR A 563 -20.94 -22.98 -57.12
CA TYR A 563 -21.34 -22.61 -58.48
C TYR A 563 -20.69 -21.41 -59.23
N MET A 564 -20.77 -21.55 -60.56
CA MET A 564 -20.14 -20.77 -61.63
C MET A 564 -20.53 -19.28 -61.70
N GLU A 565 -19.64 -18.51 -62.32
CA GLU A 565 -19.93 -17.30 -63.12
C GLU A 565 -20.65 -16.13 -62.42
N GLU A 566 -20.11 -15.68 -61.27
CA GLU A 566 -20.20 -14.26 -60.89
C GLU A 566 -18.78 -13.68 -60.70
N ALA A 567 -18.60 -12.42 -61.10
CA ALA A 567 -17.31 -11.75 -61.04
C ALA A 567 -16.87 -11.56 -59.58
N LEU A 568 -15.55 -11.54 -59.33
CA LEU A 568 -15.01 -11.08 -58.04
C LEU A 568 -15.66 -9.73 -57.68
N PRO A 569 -16.20 -9.56 -56.46
CA PRO A 569 -16.87 -8.34 -56.06
C PRO A 569 -15.93 -7.15 -56.25
N SER A 570 -16.48 -6.01 -56.65
CA SER A 570 -15.67 -4.83 -56.90
C SER A 570 -14.98 -4.40 -55.59
N ILE A 571 -13.77 -3.83 -55.70
CA ILE A 571 -13.04 -3.34 -54.51
C ILE A 571 -13.90 -2.36 -53.70
N ASP A 572 -14.77 -1.59 -54.37
CA ASP A 572 -15.66 -0.60 -53.74
C ASP A 572 -16.86 -1.20 -52.99
N GLU A 573 -17.25 -2.46 -53.24
CA GLU A 573 -18.36 -3.14 -52.54
C GLU A 573 -17.97 -3.73 -51.17
N TRP A 574 -16.68 -3.78 -50.86
CA TRP A 574 -16.21 -4.24 -49.55
C TRP A 574 -16.52 -3.18 -48.48
N SER A 575 -17.56 -3.41 -47.67
CA SER A 575 -17.85 -2.62 -46.47
C SER A 575 -16.93 -2.99 -45.30
N MET A 576 -16.30 -2.00 -44.66
CA MET A 576 -15.44 -2.16 -43.48
C MET A 576 -16.29 -2.37 -42.21
N PRO A 577 -16.21 -3.51 -41.48
CA PRO A 577 -17.18 -3.79 -40.41
C PRO A 577 -16.56 -3.94 -39.00
N GLN A 578 -17.47 -4.09 -38.03
CA GLN A 578 -17.28 -4.69 -36.69
C GLN A 578 -16.64 -6.11 -36.71
N ALA A 579 -16.40 -6.65 -37.91
CA ALA A 579 -16.07 -8.03 -38.21
C ALA A 579 -14.79 -8.55 -37.58
N VAL A 580 -13.92 -7.70 -37.02
CA VAL A 580 -12.70 -8.19 -36.39
C VAL A 580 -12.94 -8.70 -34.97
N ARG A 581 -13.96 -8.20 -34.27
CA ARG A 581 -14.48 -8.90 -33.08
C ARG A 581 -15.21 -10.17 -33.50
N ASP A 582 -16.02 -10.12 -34.55
CA ASP A 582 -16.81 -11.27 -35.02
C ASP A 582 -15.93 -12.41 -35.56
N ALA A 583 -14.80 -12.11 -36.21
CA ALA A 583 -13.83 -13.09 -36.68
C ALA A 583 -13.09 -13.77 -35.52
N LEU A 584 -12.75 -13.02 -34.47
CA LEU A 584 -12.24 -13.62 -33.22
C LEU A 584 -13.31 -14.48 -32.55
N LEU A 585 -14.54 -13.98 -32.37
CA LEU A 585 -15.66 -14.74 -31.81
C LEU A 585 -15.98 -15.99 -32.64
N ALA A 586 -15.85 -15.93 -33.96
CA ALA A 586 -15.99 -17.08 -34.86
C ALA A 586 -14.89 -18.12 -34.61
N ARG A 587 -13.60 -17.73 -34.55
CA ARG A 587 -12.49 -18.61 -34.17
C ARG A 587 -12.70 -19.24 -32.79
N LEU A 588 -13.14 -18.45 -31.80
CA LEU A 588 -13.46 -18.93 -30.45
C LEU A 588 -14.64 -19.92 -30.43
N SER A 589 -15.69 -19.67 -31.22
CA SER A 589 -16.84 -20.57 -31.36
C SER A 589 -16.48 -21.89 -32.04
N ALA A 590 -15.52 -21.89 -32.98
CA ALA A 590 -15.05 -23.08 -33.69
C ALA A 590 -14.35 -24.09 -32.75
N ALA A 591 -13.84 -23.65 -31.60
CA ALA A 591 -13.32 -24.52 -30.55
C ALA A 591 -14.37 -25.54 -30.06
N GLY A 592 -15.67 -25.21 -30.17
CA GLY A 592 -16.76 -26.03 -29.62
C GLY A 592 -16.78 -26.00 -28.08
N GLU A 593 -17.78 -26.64 -27.46
CA GLU A 593 -18.02 -26.44 -26.03
C GLU A 593 -16.82 -26.83 -25.15
N THR A 594 -16.29 -28.05 -25.27
CA THR A 594 -15.13 -28.51 -24.47
C THR A 594 -13.89 -27.65 -24.71
N GLY A 595 -13.60 -27.28 -25.97
CA GLY A 595 -12.49 -26.39 -26.31
C GLY A 595 -12.64 -25.01 -25.67
N TRP A 596 -13.85 -24.44 -25.68
CA TRP A 596 -14.16 -23.19 -24.98
C TRP A 596 -13.96 -23.31 -23.47
N GLN A 597 -14.32 -24.45 -22.86
CA GLN A 597 -14.14 -24.65 -21.42
C GLN A 597 -12.66 -24.63 -21.03
N ILE A 598 -11.80 -25.28 -21.81
CA ILE A 598 -10.36 -25.32 -21.58
C ILE A 598 -9.73 -23.96 -21.89
N LEU A 599 -10.11 -23.30 -23.00
CA LEU A 599 -9.62 -21.97 -23.33
C LEU A 599 -10.00 -20.92 -22.26
N SER A 600 -11.21 -21.00 -21.69
CA SER A 600 -11.61 -20.17 -20.55
C SER A 600 -10.81 -20.47 -19.28
N THR A 601 -10.31 -21.70 -19.13
CA THR A 601 -9.47 -22.12 -18.00
C THR A 601 -8.04 -21.60 -18.18
N ALA A 602 -7.45 -21.83 -19.35
CA ALA A 602 -6.18 -21.26 -19.78
C ALA A 602 -6.15 -19.75 -19.56
N ALA A 603 -7.21 -19.04 -19.99
CA ALA A 603 -7.26 -17.59 -19.93
C ALA A 603 -7.21 -17.00 -18.50
N VAL A 604 -7.68 -17.78 -17.53
CA VAL A 604 -7.65 -17.46 -16.09
C VAL A 604 -6.30 -17.81 -15.45
N ILE A 605 -5.64 -18.89 -15.91
CA ILE A 605 -4.30 -19.28 -15.45
C ILE A 605 -3.26 -18.22 -15.84
N GLY A 606 -3.20 -17.84 -17.11
CA GLY A 606 -2.20 -16.90 -17.60
C GLY A 606 -2.04 -16.94 -19.12
N ARG A 607 -1.00 -16.26 -19.64
CA ARG A 607 -0.63 -16.36 -21.06
C ARG A 607 0.01 -17.72 -21.38
N SER A 608 0.84 -18.20 -20.47
CA SER A 608 1.52 -19.49 -20.52
C SER A 608 0.94 -20.40 -19.45
N PHE A 609 0.72 -21.67 -19.75
CA PHE A 609 0.16 -22.65 -18.81
C PHE A 609 0.63 -24.07 -19.12
N ASP A 610 0.82 -24.87 -18.09
CA ASP A 610 1.19 -26.28 -18.21
C ASP A 610 -0.04 -27.22 -18.24
N PHE A 611 0.19 -28.45 -18.69
CA PHE A 611 -0.85 -29.48 -18.79
C PHE A 611 -1.49 -29.85 -17.44
N ASP A 612 -0.71 -29.98 -16.38
CA ASP A 612 -1.21 -30.45 -15.08
C ASP A 612 -2.12 -29.40 -14.42
N THR A 613 -1.72 -28.13 -14.48
CA THR A 613 -2.50 -27.01 -13.94
C THR A 613 -3.82 -26.84 -14.70
N ILE A 614 -3.84 -26.98 -16.04
CA ILE A 614 -5.10 -26.86 -16.80
C ILE A 614 -6.01 -28.08 -16.66
N LEU A 615 -5.44 -29.29 -16.55
CA LEU A 615 -6.20 -30.51 -16.24
C LEU A 615 -6.92 -30.37 -14.89
N ALA A 616 -6.19 -29.97 -13.84
CA ALA A 616 -6.74 -29.80 -12.50
C ALA A 616 -7.79 -28.67 -12.44
N ALA A 617 -7.49 -27.49 -13.01
CA ALA A 617 -8.37 -26.33 -12.94
C ALA A 617 -9.65 -26.47 -13.80
N SER A 618 -9.56 -27.11 -14.98
CA SER A 618 -10.73 -27.32 -15.84
C SER A 618 -11.71 -28.34 -15.25
N GLY A 619 -11.20 -29.28 -14.44
CA GLY A 619 -12.00 -30.38 -13.87
C GLY A 619 -12.49 -31.36 -14.93
N ARG A 620 -11.68 -31.58 -15.96
CA ARG A 620 -11.94 -32.45 -17.11
C ARG A 620 -11.13 -33.76 -17.02
N SER A 621 -11.46 -34.75 -17.84
CA SER A 621 -10.58 -35.92 -17.96
C SER A 621 -9.32 -35.57 -18.76
N GLU A 622 -8.26 -36.35 -18.58
CA GLU A 622 -7.02 -36.26 -19.36
C GLU A 622 -7.30 -36.36 -20.87
N SER A 623 -8.13 -37.33 -21.27
CA SER A 623 -8.53 -37.53 -22.67
C SER A 623 -9.33 -36.37 -23.27
N GLU A 624 -10.31 -35.80 -22.54
CA GLU A 624 -11.03 -34.60 -22.98
C GLU A 624 -10.10 -33.40 -23.10
N THR A 625 -9.10 -33.31 -22.20
CA THR A 625 -8.14 -32.21 -22.14
C THR A 625 -7.20 -32.23 -23.35
N VAL A 626 -6.57 -33.37 -23.65
CA VAL A 626 -5.70 -33.53 -24.82
C VAL A 626 -6.46 -33.24 -26.12
N THR A 627 -7.63 -33.86 -26.34
CA THR A 627 -8.40 -33.67 -27.59
C THR A 627 -8.81 -32.21 -27.83
N ALA A 628 -9.12 -31.47 -26.77
CA ALA A 628 -9.44 -30.06 -26.88
C ALA A 628 -8.19 -29.17 -27.06
N LEU A 629 -7.05 -29.48 -26.43
CA LEU A 629 -5.78 -28.77 -26.67
C LEU A 629 -5.30 -28.95 -28.12
N GLU A 630 -5.29 -30.18 -28.65
CA GLU A 630 -4.97 -30.46 -30.07
C GLU A 630 -5.86 -29.64 -31.02
N LYS A 631 -7.16 -29.54 -30.72
CA LYS A 631 -8.11 -28.75 -31.51
C LYS A 631 -7.86 -27.24 -31.40
N LEU A 632 -7.51 -26.73 -30.22
CA LEU A 632 -7.18 -25.31 -29.99
C LEU A 632 -5.86 -24.92 -30.70
N ILE A 633 -4.91 -25.84 -30.80
CA ILE A 633 -3.69 -25.68 -31.61
C ILE A 633 -4.06 -25.66 -33.11
N ALA A 634 -4.85 -26.62 -33.59
CA ALA A 634 -5.22 -26.73 -35.00
C ALA A 634 -6.06 -25.55 -35.54
N ILE A 635 -6.85 -24.90 -34.68
CA ILE A 635 -7.63 -23.69 -35.02
C ILE A 635 -6.80 -22.39 -34.86
N GLY A 636 -5.63 -22.49 -34.24
CA GLY A 636 -4.74 -21.36 -34.05
C GLY A 636 -5.18 -20.40 -32.94
N LEU A 637 -5.50 -20.95 -31.76
CA LEU A 637 -5.78 -20.15 -30.55
C LEU A 637 -4.61 -20.20 -29.55
N ILE A 638 -3.97 -21.37 -29.43
CA ILE A 638 -2.79 -21.62 -28.60
C ILE A 638 -1.68 -22.27 -29.44
N GLU A 639 -0.45 -22.25 -28.94
CA GLU A 639 0.70 -22.97 -29.49
C GLU A 639 1.37 -23.84 -28.42
N GLU A 640 2.02 -24.93 -28.83
CA GLU A 640 2.82 -25.79 -27.96
C GLU A 640 4.28 -25.30 -27.96
N GLN A 641 4.83 -25.01 -26.78
CA GLN A 641 6.23 -24.65 -26.60
C GLN A 641 6.95 -25.80 -25.88
N GLN A 642 7.93 -26.43 -26.55
CA GLN A 642 8.75 -27.47 -25.94
C GLN A 642 9.95 -26.88 -25.22
N VAL A 643 9.93 -26.94 -23.88
CA VAL A 643 11.07 -26.65 -23.01
C VAL A 643 11.78 -27.95 -22.64
N SER A 644 13.11 -27.96 -22.67
CA SER A 644 13.90 -29.19 -22.61
C SER A 644 14.14 -29.76 -21.19
N GLN A 645 14.43 -31.07 -21.17
CA GLN A 645 14.88 -31.91 -20.04
C GLN A 645 13.87 -32.34 -18.95
N VAL A 646 12.84 -31.58 -18.60
CA VAL A 646 11.86 -32.02 -17.57
C VAL A 646 10.63 -32.73 -18.18
N GLY A 647 10.37 -32.56 -19.47
CA GLY A 647 9.28 -33.25 -20.17
C GLY A 647 7.89 -32.65 -19.92
N THR A 648 7.80 -31.52 -19.22
CA THR A 648 6.59 -30.74 -19.01
C THR A 648 6.26 -29.94 -20.27
N ILE A 649 5.11 -30.19 -20.86
CA ILE A 649 4.62 -29.45 -22.03
C ILE A 649 3.98 -28.14 -21.55
N VAL A 650 4.43 -27.01 -22.12
CA VAL A 650 3.88 -25.68 -21.86
C VAL A 650 3.12 -25.21 -23.11
N TYR A 651 1.96 -24.61 -22.89
CA TYR A 651 1.13 -24.03 -23.94
C TYR A 651 1.03 -22.52 -23.76
N ASP A 652 1.13 -21.80 -24.87
CA ASP A 652 1.07 -20.35 -24.91
C ASP A 652 -0.16 -19.87 -25.69
N PHE A 653 -0.83 -18.83 -25.19
CA PHE A 653 -1.68 -18.02 -26.05
C PHE A 653 -0.80 -17.28 -27.05
N THR A 654 -0.98 -17.62 -28.33
CA THR A 654 -0.31 -16.94 -29.44
C THR A 654 -0.49 -15.42 -29.43
N HIS A 655 -1.64 -14.94 -28.93
CA HIS A 655 -1.83 -13.52 -28.57
C HIS A 655 -2.50 -13.35 -27.20
N ASP A 656 -1.96 -12.45 -26.38
CA ASP A 656 -2.60 -12.04 -25.12
C ASP A 656 -4.00 -11.40 -25.35
N LYS A 657 -4.26 -10.83 -26.53
CA LYS A 657 -5.61 -10.35 -26.91
C LYS A 657 -6.63 -11.49 -27.03
N LEU A 658 -6.24 -12.69 -27.46
CA LEU A 658 -7.10 -13.88 -27.46
C LEU A 658 -7.38 -14.35 -26.02
N ARG A 659 -6.36 -14.32 -25.16
CA ARG A 659 -6.50 -14.61 -23.73
C ARG A 659 -7.53 -13.68 -23.09
N ARG A 660 -7.36 -12.36 -23.24
CA ARG A 660 -8.29 -11.36 -22.71
C ARG A 660 -9.69 -11.54 -23.25
N LEU A 661 -9.88 -11.80 -24.55
CA LEU A 661 -11.22 -12.04 -25.10
C LEU A 661 -11.87 -13.34 -24.57
N ALA A 662 -11.12 -14.44 -24.45
CA ALA A 662 -11.62 -15.68 -23.86
C ALA A 662 -11.95 -15.53 -22.36
N TYR A 663 -11.18 -14.70 -21.65
CA TYR A 663 -11.49 -14.27 -20.29
C TYR A 663 -12.78 -13.42 -20.27
N ASP A 664 -12.90 -12.42 -21.13
CA ASP A 664 -13.98 -11.43 -21.11
C ASP A 664 -15.34 -11.94 -21.59
N GLU A 665 -15.37 -12.87 -22.55
CA GLU A 665 -16.59 -13.56 -22.97
C GLU A 665 -16.98 -14.69 -21.98
N SER A 666 -16.13 -15.02 -21.00
CA SER A 666 -16.50 -15.92 -19.90
C SER A 666 -17.32 -15.18 -18.84
N SER A 667 -18.44 -15.77 -18.39
CA SER A 667 -19.28 -15.17 -17.35
C SER A 667 -18.52 -14.99 -16.03
N LEU A 668 -18.87 -13.96 -15.24
CA LEU A 668 -18.22 -13.68 -13.95
C LEU A 668 -18.24 -14.89 -13.00
N THR A 669 -19.37 -15.62 -12.95
CA THR A 669 -19.51 -16.86 -12.17
C THR A 669 -18.54 -17.96 -12.64
N ARG A 670 -18.33 -18.08 -13.95
CA ARG A 670 -17.38 -19.03 -14.53
C ARG A 670 -15.94 -18.62 -14.19
N ARG A 671 -15.59 -17.35 -14.37
CA ARG A 671 -14.27 -16.80 -13.99
C ARG A 671 -13.97 -17.06 -12.52
N ARG A 672 -14.87 -16.68 -11.59
CA ARG A 672 -14.70 -16.92 -10.14
C ARG A 672 -14.50 -18.40 -9.79
N LEU A 673 -15.29 -19.30 -10.40
CA LEU A 673 -15.13 -20.74 -10.19
C LEU A 673 -13.76 -21.25 -10.64
N ILE A 674 -13.28 -20.80 -11.80
CA ILE A 674 -11.97 -21.20 -12.33
C ILE A 674 -10.85 -20.60 -11.48
N HIS A 675 -10.89 -19.31 -11.15
CA HIS A 675 -9.93 -18.62 -10.29
C HIS A 675 -9.72 -19.38 -8.97
N ARG A 676 -10.82 -19.78 -8.31
CA ARG A 676 -10.74 -20.63 -7.11
C ARG A 676 -10.04 -21.97 -7.37
N ARG A 677 -10.38 -22.69 -8.43
CA ARG A 677 -9.75 -23.99 -8.74
C ARG A 677 -8.28 -23.86 -9.12
N VAL A 678 -7.88 -22.77 -9.78
CA VAL A 678 -6.48 -22.45 -10.05
C VAL A 678 -5.75 -22.20 -8.72
N ALA A 679 -6.34 -21.42 -7.81
CA ALA A 679 -5.79 -21.21 -6.46
C ALA A 679 -5.68 -22.52 -5.64
N ASP A 680 -6.71 -23.37 -5.66
CA ASP A 680 -6.70 -24.71 -5.03
C ASP A 680 -5.56 -25.58 -5.58
N THR A 681 -5.34 -25.55 -6.90
CA THR A 681 -4.29 -26.30 -7.60
C THR A 681 -2.88 -25.79 -7.25
N LEU A 682 -2.65 -24.49 -7.43
CA LEU A 682 -1.36 -23.84 -7.13
C LEU A 682 -1.01 -23.96 -5.64
N SER A 683 -1.97 -23.78 -4.74
CA SER A 683 -1.76 -23.96 -3.29
C SER A 683 -1.44 -25.41 -2.90
N THR A 684 -1.91 -26.39 -3.67
CA THR A 684 -1.53 -27.80 -3.47
C THR A 684 -0.10 -28.07 -3.96
N GLN A 685 0.27 -27.55 -5.14
CA GLN A 685 1.66 -27.62 -5.64
C GLN A 685 2.65 -26.95 -4.66
N LEU A 686 2.26 -25.80 -4.10
CA LEU A 686 3.01 -25.02 -3.12
C LEU A 686 3.37 -25.83 -1.86
N ARG A 687 2.46 -26.69 -1.37
CA ARG A 687 2.70 -27.59 -0.21
C ARG A 687 3.74 -28.69 -0.48
N HIS A 688 4.05 -28.96 -1.75
CA HIS A 688 4.99 -30.02 -2.15
C HIS A 688 6.33 -29.49 -2.69
N ARG A 689 6.50 -28.16 -2.82
CA ARG A 689 7.77 -27.54 -3.22
C ARG A 689 8.73 -27.35 -2.04
N SER A 690 10.03 -27.30 -2.37
CA SER A 690 11.11 -27.03 -1.40
C SER A 690 11.09 -25.59 -0.87
N ASP A 691 10.52 -24.66 -1.64
CA ASP A 691 10.27 -23.29 -1.25
C ASP A 691 8.78 -22.97 -1.50
N PRO A 692 7.96 -22.82 -0.45
CA PRO A 692 6.53 -22.56 -0.56
C PRO A 692 6.18 -21.08 -0.84
N PHE A 693 7.17 -20.19 -0.89
CA PHE A 693 6.89 -18.75 -0.89
C PHE A 693 6.75 -18.14 -2.30
N VAL A 694 7.42 -18.71 -3.31
CA VAL A 694 7.50 -18.19 -4.69
C VAL A 694 6.13 -17.99 -5.37
N LEU A 695 5.16 -18.88 -5.11
CA LEU A 695 3.83 -18.84 -5.75
C LEU A 695 2.77 -18.09 -4.92
N ALA A 696 3.13 -17.55 -3.75
CA ALA A 696 2.15 -17.04 -2.79
C ALA A 696 1.32 -15.88 -3.33
N SER A 697 1.94 -14.90 -4.00
CA SER A 697 1.22 -13.75 -4.57
C SER A 697 0.24 -14.15 -5.68
N GLN A 698 0.62 -15.13 -6.51
CA GLN A 698 -0.25 -15.68 -7.55
C GLN A 698 -1.45 -16.41 -6.93
N VAL A 699 -1.21 -17.25 -5.90
CA VAL A 699 -2.28 -17.92 -5.15
C VAL A 699 -3.23 -16.91 -4.50
N ALA A 700 -2.70 -15.85 -3.89
CA ALA A 700 -3.49 -14.78 -3.26
C ALA A 700 -4.40 -14.08 -4.28
N GLN A 701 -3.84 -13.63 -5.41
CA GLN A 701 -4.58 -12.97 -6.49
C GLN A 701 -5.67 -13.88 -7.07
N GLN A 702 -5.39 -15.17 -7.24
CA GLN A 702 -6.36 -16.15 -7.74
C GLN A 702 -7.49 -16.41 -6.72
N TYR A 703 -7.22 -16.46 -5.40
CA TYR A 703 -8.29 -16.52 -4.39
C TYR A 703 -9.13 -15.24 -4.35
N HIS A 704 -8.52 -14.06 -4.43
CA HIS A 704 -9.21 -12.76 -4.43
C HIS A 704 -10.14 -12.63 -5.64
N LEU A 705 -9.63 -12.89 -6.86
CA LEU A 705 -10.44 -12.92 -8.08
C LEU A 705 -11.49 -14.04 -8.08
N GLY A 706 -11.29 -15.09 -7.27
CA GLY A 706 -12.27 -16.14 -6.97
C GLY A 706 -13.39 -15.71 -6.01
N GLY A 707 -13.26 -14.57 -5.33
CA GLY A 707 -14.15 -14.13 -4.24
C GLY A 707 -13.94 -14.90 -2.93
N GLN A 708 -12.69 -15.27 -2.63
CA GLN A 708 -12.28 -15.95 -1.40
C GLN A 708 -11.28 -15.10 -0.62
N ASP A 709 -11.71 -13.90 -0.23
CA ASP A 709 -10.84 -12.88 0.36
C ASP A 709 -10.15 -13.34 1.66
N ALA A 710 -10.84 -14.10 2.50
CA ALA A 710 -10.24 -14.69 3.71
C ALA A 710 -9.06 -15.63 3.41
N GLN A 711 -9.14 -16.44 2.35
CA GLN A 711 -8.00 -17.25 1.89
C GLN A 711 -6.93 -16.37 1.23
N ALA A 712 -7.35 -15.39 0.42
CA ALA A 712 -6.43 -14.47 -0.25
C ALA A 712 -5.56 -13.71 0.76
N ALA A 713 -6.14 -13.24 1.86
CA ALA A 713 -5.49 -12.50 2.93
C ALA A 713 -4.25 -13.24 3.51
N GLU A 714 -4.41 -14.54 3.82
CA GLU A 714 -3.32 -15.39 4.35
C GLU A 714 -2.16 -15.52 3.34
N TYR A 715 -2.49 -15.70 2.05
CA TYR A 715 -1.48 -15.79 0.99
C TYR A 715 -0.85 -14.43 0.65
N TYR A 716 -1.59 -13.32 0.77
CA TYR A 716 -1.05 -11.96 0.65
C TYR A 716 -0.05 -11.64 1.78
N LYS A 717 -0.35 -12.02 3.04
CA LYS A 717 0.64 -11.94 4.12
C LYS A 717 1.90 -12.76 3.77
N LEU A 718 1.74 -14.01 3.34
CA LEU A 718 2.87 -14.89 3.03
C LEU A 718 3.71 -14.38 1.84
N ALA A 719 3.07 -13.76 0.85
CA ALA A 719 3.72 -13.05 -0.26
C ALA A 719 4.50 -11.83 0.21
N GLY A 720 3.92 -11.01 1.10
CA GLY A 720 4.59 -9.85 1.69
C GLY A 720 5.82 -10.23 2.53
N GLU A 721 5.72 -11.32 3.31
CA GLU A 721 6.86 -11.88 4.03
C GLU A 721 7.99 -12.35 3.10
N TYR A 722 7.64 -12.94 1.95
CA TYR A 722 8.61 -13.38 0.95
C TYR A 722 9.32 -12.20 0.28
N ALA A 723 8.55 -11.23 -0.22
CA ALA A 723 9.09 -10.01 -0.82
C ALA A 723 10.03 -9.28 0.16
N ARG A 724 9.65 -9.17 1.45
CA ARG A 724 10.52 -8.64 2.51
C ARG A 724 11.84 -9.39 2.66
N ARG A 725 11.86 -10.73 2.53
CA ARG A 725 13.11 -11.54 2.59
C ARG A 725 14.02 -11.35 1.38
N LEU A 726 13.48 -10.85 0.26
CA LEU A 726 14.23 -10.50 -0.96
C LEU A 726 14.55 -8.99 -1.05
N TYR A 727 14.25 -8.21 -0.01
CA TYR A 727 14.35 -6.74 0.00
C TYR A 727 13.49 -6.05 -1.08
N ALA A 728 12.45 -6.73 -1.58
CA ALA A 728 11.43 -6.18 -2.46
C ALA A 728 10.41 -5.42 -1.59
N ASN A 729 10.84 -4.28 -1.05
CA ASN A 729 10.14 -3.57 0.03
C ASN A 729 8.78 -3.03 -0.41
N GLN A 730 8.68 -2.54 -1.66
CA GLN A 730 7.44 -1.98 -2.19
C GLN A 730 6.40 -3.07 -2.44
N GLU A 731 6.80 -4.18 -3.06
CA GLU A 731 5.96 -5.36 -3.28
C GLU A 731 5.52 -5.96 -1.94
N ALA A 732 6.40 -5.94 -0.92
CA ALA A 732 6.05 -6.38 0.42
C ALA A 732 4.97 -5.50 1.06
N ILE A 733 5.08 -4.17 0.96
CA ILE A 733 4.05 -3.22 1.41
C ILE A 733 2.73 -3.47 0.65
N SER A 734 2.76 -3.53 -0.69
CA SER A 734 1.56 -3.77 -1.51
C SER A 734 0.84 -5.08 -1.12
N ASN A 735 1.60 -6.16 -0.88
CA ASN A 735 1.03 -7.43 -0.46
C ASN A 735 0.47 -7.37 0.98
N PHE A 736 1.12 -6.69 1.93
CA PHE A 736 0.56 -6.51 3.27
C PHE A 736 -0.70 -5.62 3.27
N GLN A 737 -0.75 -4.58 2.43
CA GLN A 737 -1.95 -3.74 2.24
C GLN A 737 -3.09 -4.52 1.57
N ALA A 738 -2.79 -5.41 0.63
CA ALA A 738 -3.77 -6.33 0.05
C ALA A 738 -4.31 -7.32 1.10
N ALA A 739 -3.46 -7.81 2.02
CA ALA A 739 -3.89 -8.65 3.14
C ALA A 739 -4.84 -7.90 4.10
N LEU A 740 -4.52 -6.65 4.45
CA LEU A 740 -5.40 -5.78 5.25
C LEU A 740 -6.76 -5.58 4.55
N THR A 741 -6.73 -5.20 3.27
CA THR A 741 -7.95 -4.97 2.45
C THR A 741 -8.82 -6.22 2.32
N ALA A 742 -8.20 -7.40 2.27
CA ALA A 742 -8.88 -8.70 2.23
C ALA A 742 -9.38 -9.19 3.61
N GLY A 743 -9.15 -8.43 4.70
CA GLY A 743 -9.66 -8.73 6.04
C GLY A 743 -8.81 -9.72 6.84
N HIS A 744 -7.48 -9.68 6.70
CA HIS A 744 -6.57 -10.52 7.49
C HIS A 744 -6.74 -10.31 9.00
N SER A 745 -6.63 -11.39 9.80
CA SER A 745 -6.89 -11.34 11.24
C SER A 745 -5.81 -10.59 12.05
N GLU A 746 -4.54 -10.68 11.66
CA GLU A 746 -3.40 -10.05 12.34
C GLU A 746 -3.16 -8.59 11.94
N VAL A 747 -4.21 -7.75 11.97
CA VAL A 747 -4.19 -6.34 11.50
C VAL A 747 -2.99 -5.55 12.05
N ALA A 748 -2.75 -5.61 13.36
CA ALA A 748 -1.66 -4.87 14.01
C ALA A 748 -0.25 -5.31 13.58
N LEU A 749 -0.03 -6.60 13.32
CA LEU A 749 1.28 -7.12 12.87
C LEU A 749 1.58 -6.77 11.41
N LEU A 750 0.53 -6.61 10.59
CA LEU A 750 0.66 -6.12 9.22
C LEU A 750 1.03 -4.63 9.20
N HIS A 751 0.36 -3.79 9.99
CA HIS A 751 0.75 -2.39 10.17
C HIS A 751 2.18 -2.24 10.73
N GLU A 752 2.56 -3.03 11.74
CA GLU A 752 3.94 -3.07 12.23
C GLU A 752 4.95 -3.44 11.12
N SER A 753 4.61 -4.43 10.28
CA SER A 753 5.47 -4.86 9.17
C SER A 753 5.58 -3.83 8.04
N ILE A 754 4.52 -3.07 7.76
CA ILE A 754 4.53 -1.95 6.82
C ILE A 754 5.35 -0.79 7.39
N GLY A 755 5.19 -0.47 8.69
CA GLY A 755 5.99 0.53 9.40
C GLY A 755 7.49 0.22 9.39
N ASP A 756 7.86 -1.05 9.60
CA ASP A 756 9.25 -1.53 9.49
C ASP A 756 9.83 -1.28 8.08
N LEU A 757 9.07 -1.60 7.04
CA LEU A 757 9.50 -1.43 5.64
C LEU A 757 9.62 0.04 5.25
N ARG A 758 8.66 0.89 5.64
CA ARG A 758 8.74 2.34 5.43
C ARG A 758 9.89 2.99 6.20
N THR A 759 10.18 2.50 7.41
CA THR A 759 11.36 2.90 8.19
C THR A 759 12.67 2.56 7.47
N LEU A 760 12.72 1.45 6.72
CA LEU A 760 13.88 1.08 5.88
C LEU A 760 13.97 1.94 4.61
N GLN A 761 12.84 2.32 4.00
CA GLN A 761 12.78 3.21 2.83
C GLN A 761 13.07 4.69 3.14
N GLY A 762 13.03 5.09 4.42
CA GLY A 762 13.24 6.49 4.84
C GLY A 762 11.95 7.29 5.00
N ASP A 763 10.78 6.72 4.66
CA ASP A 763 9.47 7.37 4.85
C ASP A 763 9.03 7.30 6.32
N TYR A 764 9.68 8.12 7.15
CA TYR A 764 9.44 8.17 8.58
C TYR A 764 8.07 8.72 8.95
N ARG A 765 7.45 9.57 8.11
CA ARG A 765 6.09 10.08 8.36
C ARG A 765 5.06 8.97 8.22
N SER A 766 5.09 8.26 7.10
CA SER A 766 4.14 7.18 6.87
C SER A 766 4.46 5.96 7.73
N ALA A 767 5.70 5.73 8.15
CA ALA A 767 6.05 4.70 9.13
C ALA A 767 5.50 4.99 10.54
N LEU A 768 5.54 6.25 11.01
CA LEU A 768 4.93 6.63 12.29
C LEU A 768 3.42 6.34 12.30
N THR A 769 2.72 6.69 11.22
CA THR A 769 1.28 6.45 11.08
C THR A 769 0.96 4.96 11.23
N GLU A 770 1.71 4.07 10.56
CA GLU A 770 1.50 2.62 10.62
C GLU A 770 1.81 2.06 12.03
N TYR A 771 2.89 2.51 12.68
CA TYR A 771 3.18 2.09 14.06
C TYR A 771 2.15 2.61 15.07
N GLU A 772 1.62 3.83 14.88
CA GLU A 772 0.57 4.39 15.73
C GLU A 772 -0.75 3.62 15.58
N THR A 773 -1.13 3.25 14.35
CA THR A 773 -2.26 2.35 14.10
C THR A 773 -2.04 1.00 14.77
N ALA A 774 -0.87 0.36 14.57
CA ALA A 774 -0.53 -0.91 15.23
C ALA A 774 -0.59 -0.80 16.77
N ALA A 775 -0.11 0.30 17.34
CA ALA A 775 -0.13 0.56 18.79
C ALA A 775 -1.52 0.92 19.33
N SER A 776 -2.45 1.37 18.49
CA SER A 776 -3.86 1.59 18.86
C SER A 776 -4.67 0.28 18.91
N LEU A 777 -4.21 -0.74 18.17
CA LEU A 777 -4.84 -2.06 18.06
C LEU A 777 -4.31 -3.09 19.06
N MET A 778 -3.13 -2.85 19.64
CA MET A 778 -2.52 -3.70 20.68
C MET A 778 -2.63 -3.07 22.07
N GLU A 779 -3.08 -3.83 23.07
CA GLU A 779 -2.96 -3.41 24.46
C GLU A 779 -1.48 -3.39 24.90
N GLN A 780 -0.95 -2.19 25.13
CA GLN A 780 0.36 -1.92 25.77
C GLN A 780 1.55 -2.70 25.17
N SER A 781 1.98 -2.33 23.96
CA SER A 781 3.16 -2.93 23.31
C SER A 781 4.43 -2.09 23.54
N PRO A 782 5.33 -2.46 24.49
CA PRO A 782 6.59 -1.75 24.72
C PRO A 782 7.54 -1.82 23.51
N TYR A 783 7.40 -2.84 22.66
CA TYR A 783 8.18 -2.97 21.43
C TYR A 783 7.76 -1.93 20.37
N LEU A 784 6.46 -1.66 20.22
CA LEU A 784 5.97 -0.61 19.31
C LEU A 784 6.34 0.78 19.83
N GLU A 785 6.19 1.05 21.13
CA GLU A 785 6.63 2.31 21.72
C GLU A 785 8.14 2.53 21.51
N GLN A 786 8.97 1.49 21.67
CA GLN A 786 10.40 1.58 21.34
C GLN A 786 10.63 1.91 19.85
N LYS A 787 9.88 1.29 18.93
CA LYS A 787 9.99 1.57 17.48
C LYS A 787 9.61 3.01 17.14
N ILE A 788 8.50 3.51 17.69
CA ILE A 788 8.05 4.90 17.55
C ILE A 788 9.10 5.86 18.10
N GLY A 789 9.64 5.59 19.30
CA GLY A 789 10.69 6.41 19.90
C GLY A 789 11.97 6.46 19.07
N ASN A 790 12.41 5.31 18.54
CA ASN A 790 13.55 5.22 17.63
C ASN A 790 13.34 5.94 16.30
N LEU A 791 12.09 6.05 15.83
CA LEU A 791 11.76 6.77 14.61
C LEU A 791 11.78 8.29 14.83
N HIS A 792 11.24 8.76 15.96
CA HIS A 792 11.39 10.16 16.39
C HIS A 792 12.85 10.55 16.63
N HIS A 793 13.68 9.66 17.20
CA HIS A 793 15.12 9.90 17.35
C HIS A 793 15.78 10.20 16.00
N ARG A 794 15.48 9.41 14.96
CA ARG A 794 16.02 9.60 13.60
C ARG A 794 15.56 10.87 12.92
N ARG A 795 14.38 11.40 13.30
CA ARG A 795 13.83 12.66 12.80
C ARG A 795 14.39 13.91 13.49
N GLY A 796 15.15 13.75 14.58
CA GLY A 796 15.57 14.86 15.45
C GLY A 796 14.56 15.21 16.54
N ASP A 797 13.42 14.52 16.61
CA ASP A 797 12.33 14.76 17.57
C ASP A 797 12.68 14.15 18.96
N TRP A 798 13.82 14.51 19.55
CA TRP A 798 14.38 13.77 20.69
C TRP A 798 13.51 13.80 21.96
N ASP A 799 12.77 14.89 22.20
CA ASP A 799 11.81 14.99 23.32
C ASP A 799 10.61 14.05 23.14
N LEU A 800 10.27 13.72 21.90
CA LEU A 800 9.26 12.72 21.56
C LEU A 800 9.81 11.31 21.74
N ALA A 801 11.02 11.05 21.24
CA ALA A 801 11.71 9.80 21.46
C ALA A 801 11.80 9.44 22.95
N ALA A 802 12.22 10.39 23.80
CA ALA A 802 12.24 10.24 25.25
C ALA A 802 10.87 9.91 25.86
N CYS A 803 9.79 10.56 25.38
CA CYS A 803 8.42 10.28 25.84
C CYS A 803 8.01 8.83 25.52
N HIS A 804 8.31 8.33 24.33
CA HIS A 804 7.98 6.96 23.93
C HIS A 804 8.84 5.90 24.64
N TYR A 805 10.12 6.18 24.91
CA TYR A 805 10.93 5.29 25.75
C TYR A 805 10.41 5.19 27.19
N GLN A 806 9.93 6.30 27.77
CA GLN A 806 9.26 6.27 29.08
C GLN A 806 7.97 5.45 29.03
N LEU A 807 7.10 5.65 28.02
CA LEU A 807 5.87 4.85 27.84
C LEU A 807 6.18 3.35 27.69
N ALA A 808 7.22 3.00 26.92
CA ALA A 808 7.69 1.63 26.79
C ALA A 808 8.11 1.03 28.14
N LEU A 809 8.88 1.77 28.95
CA LEU A 809 9.30 1.34 30.28
C LEU A 809 8.14 1.27 31.30
N ASP A 810 7.18 2.19 31.23
CA ASP A 810 5.99 2.21 32.09
C ASP A 810 5.06 1.00 31.83
N SER A 811 5.03 0.50 30.60
CA SER A 811 4.31 -0.73 30.21
C SER A 811 5.05 -2.05 30.53
N LEU A 812 6.26 -1.99 31.09
CA LEU A 812 7.06 -3.18 31.38
C LEU A 812 7.04 -3.57 32.85
N ASP A 813 6.54 -4.77 33.14
CA ASP A 813 6.61 -5.35 34.48
C ASP A 813 8.07 -5.45 34.98
N THR A 814 8.30 -4.94 36.18
CA THR A 814 9.66 -4.68 36.70
C THR A 814 10.55 -5.92 36.85
N SER A 815 9.99 -7.13 36.81
CA SER A 815 10.70 -8.41 36.89
C SER A 815 10.90 -9.13 35.55
N GLU A 816 10.27 -8.69 34.46
CA GLU A 816 10.32 -9.37 33.16
C GLU A 816 11.00 -8.52 32.07
N ASN A 817 11.46 -9.17 31.00
CA ASN A 817 12.05 -8.53 29.81
C ASN A 817 13.27 -7.62 30.05
N LEU A 818 14.24 -8.04 30.88
CA LEU A 818 15.54 -7.37 31.08
C LEU A 818 16.22 -6.97 29.75
N THR A 819 16.17 -7.85 28.75
CA THR A 819 16.68 -7.64 27.38
C THR A 819 16.10 -6.40 26.71
N LEU A 820 14.77 -6.21 26.77
CA LEU A 820 14.11 -5.08 26.13
C LEU A 820 14.39 -3.79 26.92
N ARG A 821 14.38 -3.85 28.26
CA ARG A 821 14.71 -2.70 29.11
C ARG A 821 16.15 -2.22 28.86
N ALA A 822 17.11 -3.13 28.75
CA ALA A 822 18.49 -2.80 28.41
C ALA A 822 18.59 -2.09 27.05
N ARG A 823 17.83 -2.55 26.05
CA ARG A 823 17.77 -1.95 24.71
C ARG A 823 17.12 -0.55 24.74
N ILE A 824 15.98 -0.38 25.41
CA ILE A 824 15.32 0.93 25.55
C ILE A 824 16.23 1.94 26.25
N TYR A 825 16.92 1.55 27.32
CA TYR A 825 17.87 2.46 27.98
C TYR A 825 19.10 2.79 27.13
N ALA A 826 19.55 1.89 26.24
CA ALA A 826 20.61 2.21 25.29
C ALA A 826 20.15 3.23 24.23
N ASP A 827 18.97 3.02 23.64
CA ASP A 827 18.38 3.93 22.66
C ASP A 827 18.06 5.32 23.29
N TRP A 828 17.56 5.34 24.52
CA TRP A 828 17.31 6.57 25.27
C TRP A 828 18.60 7.27 25.69
N SER A 829 19.64 6.52 26.04
CA SER A 829 20.97 7.09 26.32
C SER A 829 21.55 7.83 25.11
N LEU A 830 21.46 7.23 23.92
CA LEU A 830 21.87 7.88 22.67
C LEU A 830 21.03 9.13 22.37
N THR A 831 19.73 9.10 22.67
CA THR A 831 18.83 10.25 22.51
C THR A 831 19.19 11.40 23.47
N ALA A 832 19.44 11.09 24.74
CA ALA A 832 19.88 12.07 25.73
C ALA A 832 21.24 12.69 25.39
N TYR A 833 22.12 11.92 24.73
CA TYR A 833 23.39 12.44 24.19
C TYR A 833 23.15 13.48 23.08
N GLN A 834 22.27 13.20 22.12
CA GLN A 834 21.94 14.15 21.04
C GLN A 834 21.25 15.42 21.57
N GLN A 835 20.40 15.30 22.61
CA GLN A 835 19.85 16.44 23.36
C GLN A 835 20.93 17.27 24.11
N GLY A 836 22.19 16.82 24.15
CA GLY A 836 23.26 17.44 24.92
C GLY A 836 23.18 17.20 26.43
N ASN A 837 22.31 16.29 26.90
CA ASN A 837 22.15 15.95 28.30
C ASN A 837 23.06 14.77 28.70
N ASP A 838 24.37 15.02 28.65
CA ASP A 838 25.41 14.02 28.92
C ASP A 838 25.27 13.32 30.28
N LYS A 839 24.63 13.98 31.28
CA LYS A 839 24.36 13.37 32.60
C LYS A 839 23.29 12.28 32.51
N GLN A 840 22.15 12.55 31.88
CA GLN A 840 21.11 11.55 31.69
C GLN A 840 21.58 10.46 30.73
N ALA A 841 22.31 10.82 29.67
CA ALA A 841 22.93 9.86 28.77
C ALA A 841 23.81 8.86 29.54
N LEU A 842 24.67 9.33 30.46
CA LEU A 842 25.51 8.49 31.30
C LEU A 842 24.69 7.59 32.26
N GLU A 843 23.67 8.14 32.91
CA GLU A 843 22.78 7.39 33.82
C GLU A 843 22.06 6.25 33.08
N TYR A 844 21.46 6.53 31.91
CA TYR A 844 20.81 5.52 31.09
C TYR A 844 21.79 4.51 30.49
N ALA A 845 23.00 4.91 30.08
CA ALA A 845 24.01 3.98 29.58
C ALA A 845 24.48 2.98 30.65
N GLN A 846 24.61 3.44 31.90
CA GLN A 846 24.96 2.58 33.04
C GLN A 846 23.82 1.61 33.39
N GLN A 847 22.56 2.05 33.32
CA GLN A 847 21.40 1.18 33.50
C GLN A 847 21.27 0.15 32.38
N ALA A 848 21.45 0.56 31.12
CA ALA A 848 21.49 -0.33 29.96
C ALA A 848 22.56 -1.41 30.11
N LEU A 849 23.78 -1.02 30.51
CA LEU A 849 24.89 -1.93 30.75
C LEU A 849 24.56 -2.96 31.85
N ALA A 850 24.11 -2.51 33.03
CA ALA A 850 23.81 -3.40 34.15
C ALA A 850 22.71 -4.42 33.81
N LEU A 851 21.66 -3.99 33.09
CA LEU A 851 20.57 -4.86 32.63
C LEU A 851 21.05 -5.83 31.55
N ALA A 852 21.91 -5.39 30.63
CA ALA A 852 22.49 -6.22 29.57
C ALA A 852 23.46 -7.27 30.12
N GLU A 853 24.26 -6.94 31.13
CA GLU A 853 25.12 -7.87 31.87
C GLU A 853 24.29 -8.93 32.59
N GLN A 854 23.20 -8.52 33.25
CA GLN A 854 22.28 -9.45 33.92
C GLN A 854 21.52 -10.36 32.94
N ALA A 855 21.15 -9.84 31.76
CA ALA A 855 20.45 -10.59 30.71
C ALA A 855 21.39 -11.47 29.84
N GLY A 856 22.70 -11.24 29.86
CA GLY A 856 23.65 -11.86 28.93
C GLY A 856 23.43 -11.46 27.47
N TYR A 857 22.99 -10.22 27.22
CA TYR A 857 22.53 -9.78 25.89
C TYR A 857 23.58 -8.92 25.17
N ASP A 858 24.45 -9.57 24.39
CA ASP A 858 25.56 -8.94 23.65
C ASP A 858 25.21 -7.68 22.82
N PRO A 859 24.06 -7.58 22.12
CA PRO A 859 23.71 -6.35 21.39
C PRO A 859 23.59 -5.11 22.29
N ALA A 860 22.91 -5.22 23.43
CA ALA A 860 22.81 -4.09 24.36
C ALA A 860 24.12 -3.86 25.14
N LEU A 861 24.93 -4.90 25.39
CA LEU A 861 26.28 -4.74 25.93
C LEU A 861 27.15 -3.90 25.00
N ALA A 862 27.14 -4.22 23.70
CA ALA A 862 27.85 -3.45 22.68
C ALA A 862 27.36 -2.00 22.64
N SER A 863 26.06 -1.75 22.46
CA SER A 863 25.50 -0.39 22.42
C SER A 863 25.77 0.42 23.69
N ALA A 864 25.58 -0.15 24.89
CA ALA A 864 25.81 0.56 26.14
C ALA A 864 27.31 0.90 26.33
N HIS A 865 28.21 -0.03 26.03
CA HIS A 865 29.65 0.26 26.06
C HIS A 865 30.09 1.24 24.98
N ASN A 866 29.46 1.22 23.80
CA ASN A 866 29.72 2.17 22.75
C ASN A 866 29.39 3.61 23.17
N ILE A 867 28.20 3.82 23.74
CA ILE A 867 27.76 5.15 24.21
C ILE A 867 28.59 5.62 25.43
N LEU A 868 28.93 4.73 26.36
CA LEU A 868 29.88 5.05 27.45
C LEU A 868 31.26 5.46 26.90
N GLY A 869 31.68 4.87 25.79
CA GLY A 869 32.88 5.25 25.05
C GLY A 869 32.80 6.68 24.49
N ILE A 870 31.73 6.99 23.77
CA ILE A 870 31.45 8.33 23.20
C ILE A 870 31.37 9.40 24.30
N LEU A 871 30.60 9.15 25.37
CA LEU A 871 30.50 10.06 26.51
C LEU A 871 31.85 10.28 27.20
N SER A 872 32.66 9.22 27.35
CA SER A 872 34.02 9.34 27.92
C SER A 872 34.95 10.14 27.00
N ARG A 873 34.84 9.96 25.68
CA ARG A 873 35.59 10.73 24.66
C ARG A 873 35.27 12.22 24.77
N ARG A 874 33.99 12.58 24.73
CA ARG A 874 33.50 13.97 24.80
C ARG A 874 33.95 14.69 26.07
N ASN A 875 34.06 13.97 27.19
CA ASN A 875 34.57 14.47 28.46
C ASN A 875 36.11 14.46 28.58
N GLY A 876 36.86 14.15 27.51
CA GLY A 876 38.33 14.10 27.50
C GLY A 876 38.93 12.90 28.25
N MET A 877 38.11 11.94 28.69
CA MET A 877 38.51 10.75 29.44
C MET A 877 38.97 9.63 28.49
N HIS A 878 39.93 9.93 27.61
CA HIS A 878 40.28 9.08 26.47
C HIS A 878 40.68 7.63 26.85
N THR A 879 41.30 7.41 28.01
CA THR A 879 41.63 6.05 28.49
C THR A 879 40.39 5.22 28.82
N GLU A 880 39.39 5.83 29.46
CA GLU A 880 38.10 5.17 29.75
C GLU A 880 37.29 4.98 28.46
N ALA A 881 37.39 5.92 27.52
CA ALA A 881 36.78 5.81 26.19
C ALA A 881 37.31 4.58 25.43
N VAL A 882 38.65 4.42 25.32
CA VAL A 882 39.25 3.22 24.71
C VAL A 882 38.80 1.95 25.44
N ARG A 883 38.86 1.92 26.78
CA ARG A 883 38.46 0.76 27.59
C ARG A 883 37.00 0.34 27.34
N HIS A 884 36.10 1.30 27.16
CA HIS A 884 34.70 1.03 26.87
C HIS A 884 34.48 0.58 25.42
N LEU A 885 35.11 1.23 24.45
CA LEU A 885 34.97 0.87 23.04
C LEU A 885 35.62 -0.48 22.68
N GLU A 886 36.72 -0.86 23.34
CA GLU A 886 37.31 -2.20 23.21
C GLU A 886 36.36 -3.30 23.72
N LYS A 887 35.65 -3.07 24.83
CA LYS A 887 34.60 -3.99 25.30
C LYS A 887 33.37 -4.01 24.38
N SER A 888 32.98 -2.87 23.81
CA SER A 888 31.94 -2.81 22.78
C SER A 888 32.30 -3.71 21.60
N LEU A 889 33.53 -3.58 21.09
CA LEU A 889 34.05 -4.41 20.01
C LEU A 889 34.10 -5.89 20.39
N GLU A 890 34.45 -6.23 21.64
CA GLU A 890 34.46 -7.63 22.11
C GLU A 890 33.06 -8.27 22.05
N SER A 891 32.02 -7.58 22.55
CA SER A 891 30.63 -8.06 22.42
C SER A 891 30.15 -8.04 20.97
N ALA A 892 30.49 -7.01 20.19
CA ALA A 892 30.13 -6.91 18.78
C ALA A 892 30.74 -8.03 17.92
N ASN A 893 31.94 -8.53 18.26
CA ASN A 893 32.59 -9.66 17.59
C ASN A 893 31.87 -11.01 17.81
N ARG A 894 30.93 -11.09 18.77
CA ARG A 894 30.07 -12.26 18.99
C ARG A 894 28.77 -12.21 18.18
N LEU A 895 28.46 -11.05 17.57
CA LEU A 895 27.27 -10.86 16.75
C LEU A 895 27.50 -11.33 15.32
N ILE A 896 26.45 -11.87 14.71
CA ILE A 896 26.43 -12.20 13.27
C ILE A 896 26.50 -10.92 12.43
N GLU A 897 25.81 -9.86 12.88
CA GLU A 897 25.75 -8.58 12.16
C GLU A 897 26.91 -7.64 12.57
N PRO A 898 27.82 -7.31 11.64
CA PRO A 898 29.02 -6.52 11.92
C PRO A 898 28.77 -5.00 12.08
N ALA A 899 27.52 -4.52 12.02
CA ALA A 899 27.21 -3.09 12.16
C ALA A 899 27.74 -2.49 13.49
N ALA A 900 27.61 -3.24 14.60
CA ALA A 900 28.16 -2.83 15.89
C ALA A 900 29.70 -2.87 15.94
N GLN A 901 30.33 -3.77 15.16
CA GLN A 901 31.79 -3.85 15.05
C GLN A 901 32.31 -2.61 14.32
N VAL A 902 31.68 -2.25 13.19
CA VAL A 902 31.97 -1.05 12.41
C VAL A 902 31.82 0.22 13.25
N ALA A 903 30.76 0.34 14.05
CA ALA A 903 30.56 1.47 14.97
C ALA A 903 31.67 1.58 16.03
N ALA A 904 31.96 0.48 16.74
CA ALA A 904 33.00 0.45 17.77
C ALA A 904 34.40 0.75 17.20
N LEU A 905 34.72 0.22 16.01
CA LEU A 905 35.99 0.48 15.31
C LEU A 905 36.11 1.94 14.85
N ASN A 906 35.03 2.54 14.33
CA ASN A 906 35.02 3.96 13.95
C ASN A 906 35.26 4.85 15.17
N ASN A 907 34.52 4.61 16.27
CA ASN A 907 34.69 5.39 17.50
C ASN A 907 36.08 5.21 18.13
N LEU A 908 36.67 4.01 18.06
CA LEU A 908 38.08 3.80 18.45
C LEU A 908 39.01 4.66 17.59
N ALA A 909 38.79 4.74 16.28
CA ALA A 909 39.59 5.56 15.39
C ALA A 909 39.54 7.05 15.79
N LEU A 910 38.36 7.58 16.08
CA LEU A 910 38.15 8.96 16.54
C LEU A 910 38.83 9.25 17.88
N VAL A 911 38.70 8.36 18.86
CA VAL A 911 39.40 8.51 20.15
C VAL A 911 40.92 8.53 19.95
N TYR A 912 41.46 7.69 19.07
CA TYR A 912 42.89 7.72 18.74
C TYR A 912 43.31 8.95 17.90
N GLN A 913 42.40 9.58 17.16
CA GLN A 913 42.64 10.88 16.53
C GLN A 913 42.79 11.98 17.60
N ASP A 914 41.89 12.05 18.58
CA ASP A 914 41.94 13.07 19.65
C ASP A 914 43.24 12.97 20.48
N ILE A 915 43.71 11.74 20.73
CA ILE A 915 44.99 11.47 21.42
C ILE A 915 46.21 11.88 20.55
N GLY A 916 46.02 12.16 19.25
CA GLY A 916 47.08 12.42 18.28
C GLY A 916 47.79 11.16 17.77
N SER A 917 47.24 9.98 18.05
CA SER A 917 47.79 8.68 17.65
C SER A 917 47.28 8.25 16.28
N TYR A 918 47.48 9.10 15.26
CA TYR A 918 46.92 8.93 13.91
C TYR A 918 47.18 7.57 13.26
N GLN A 919 48.33 6.93 13.53
CA GLN A 919 48.64 5.58 13.01
C GLN A 919 47.63 4.53 13.51
N ARG A 920 47.18 4.62 14.77
CA ARG A 920 46.13 3.73 15.32
C ARG A 920 44.76 4.10 14.77
N ALA A 921 44.45 5.40 14.65
CA ALA A 921 43.20 5.87 14.05
C ALA A 921 42.99 5.29 12.64
N ILE A 922 44.00 5.43 11.78
CA ILE A 922 44.03 4.88 10.43
C ILE A 922 43.89 3.34 10.43
N GLN A 923 44.53 2.63 11.37
CA GLN A 923 44.42 1.17 11.47
C GLN A 923 42.98 0.70 11.79
N TYR A 924 42.31 1.30 12.78
CA TYR A 924 40.93 0.92 13.13
C TYR A 924 39.94 1.33 12.03
N ALA A 925 40.13 2.50 11.42
CA ALA A 925 39.32 2.96 10.29
C ALA A 925 39.43 2.04 9.06
N HIS A 926 40.63 1.50 8.77
CA HIS A 926 40.78 0.49 7.73
C HIS A 926 40.09 -0.83 8.07
N GLN A 927 40.11 -1.27 9.34
CA GLN A 927 39.37 -2.48 9.75
C GLN A 927 37.85 -2.29 9.56
N ALA A 928 37.31 -1.14 9.96
CA ALA A 928 35.91 -0.79 9.70
C ALA A 928 35.60 -0.72 8.20
N LEU A 929 36.52 -0.17 7.39
CA LEU A 929 36.36 -0.02 5.95
C LEU A 929 36.30 -1.37 5.23
N GLU A 930 37.19 -2.30 5.55
CA GLU A 930 37.17 -3.65 4.96
C GLU A 930 35.93 -4.45 5.39
N LEU A 931 35.43 -4.25 6.62
CA LEU A 931 34.11 -4.76 7.01
C LEU A 931 33.00 -4.16 6.15
N CYS A 932 32.97 -2.85 5.91
CA CYS A 932 31.96 -2.23 5.05
C CYS A 932 32.04 -2.71 3.60
N LYS A 933 33.24 -2.88 3.03
CA LYS A 933 33.45 -3.43 1.68
C LYS A 933 32.96 -4.87 1.54
N THR A 934 33.35 -5.75 2.46
CA THR A 934 32.87 -7.15 2.48
C THR A 934 31.36 -7.23 2.69
N GLN A 935 30.77 -6.24 3.37
CA GLN A 935 29.33 -6.05 3.51
C GLN A 935 28.65 -5.37 2.33
N GLY A 936 29.35 -4.83 1.34
CA GLY A 936 28.74 -3.96 0.32
C GLY A 936 28.10 -2.68 0.85
N ASP A 937 28.36 -2.27 2.10
CA ASP A 937 27.80 -1.04 2.71
C ASP A 937 28.56 0.19 2.19
N ARG A 938 28.20 0.60 0.98
CA ARG A 938 28.89 1.68 0.26
C ARG A 938 28.71 3.05 0.90
N HIS A 939 27.60 3.28 1.63
CA HIS A 939 27.40 4.53 2.34
C HIS A 939 28.39 4.65 3.51
N ARG A 940 28.53 3.60 4.33
CA ARG A 940 29.55 3.57 5.39
C ARG A 940 30.97 3.49 4.84
N GLU A 941 31.17 2.85 3.68
CA GLU A 941 32.44 2.88 2.96
C GLU A 941 32.85 4.33 2.64
N ALA A 942 31.95 5.13 2.04
CA ALA A 942 32.21 6.53 1.71
C ALA A 942 32.48 7.40 2.96
N ALA A 943 31.72 7.21 4.04
CA ALA A 943 31.94 7.91 5.31
C ALA A 943 33.30 7.57 5.94
N LEU A 944 33.70 6.29 5.96
CA LEU A 944 35.01 5.86 6.48
C LEU A 944 36.18 6.31 5.60
N LEU A 945 35.99 6.38 4.28
CA LEU A 945 36.97 6.99 3.37
C LEU A 945 37.14 8.49 3.67
N ASN A 946 36.07 9.21 4.03
CA ASN A 946 36.17 10.61 4.45
C ASN A 946 36.89 10.75 5.80
N HIS A 947 36.59 9.91 6.79
CA HIS A 947 37.33 9.88 8.06
C HIS A 947 38.82 9.55 7.87
N LEU A 948 39.15 8.59 7.00
CA LEU A 948 40.53 8.32 6.61
C LEU A 948 41.20 9.57 5.99
N ALA A 949 40.49 10.31 5.13
CA ALA A 949 41.00 11.56 4.57
C ALA A 949 41.32 12.61 5.65
N ASP A 950 40.46 12.75 6.66
CA ASP A 950 40.67 13.64 7.81
C ASP A 950 41.86 13.19 8.68
N PHE A 951 42.01 11.88 8.93
CA PHE A 951 43.15 11.33 9.70
C PHE A 951 44.48 11.50 8.94
N TYR A 952 44.47 11.33 7.62
CA TYR A 952 45.65 11.59 6.79
C TYR A 952 45.98 13.08 6.70
N HIS A 953 44.99 13.97 6.64
CA HIS A 953 45.22 15.42 6.71
C HIS A 953 45.80 15.84 8.07
N SER A 954 45.20 15.35 9.16
CA SER A 954 45.64 15.63 10.55
C SER A 954 47.05 15.13 10.85
N SER A 955 47.51 14.08 10.16
CA SER A 955 48.89 13.57 10.22
C SER A 955 49.84 14.19 9.19
N GLY A 956 49.39 15.19 8.42
CA GLY A 956 50.20 15.96 7.47
C GLY A 956 50.37 15.32 6.08
N ASN A 957 49.70 14.20 5.79
CA ASN A 957 49.77 13.50 4.51
C ASN A 957 48.60 13.93 3.59
N ASN A 958 48.73 15.13 3.03
CA ASN A 958 47.72 15.72 2.14
C ASN A 958 47.49 14.93 0.85
N GLU A 959 48.48 14.15 0.37
CA GLU A 959 48.36 13.35 -0.85
C GLU A 959 47.40 12.17 -0.64
N MET A 960 47.60 11.38 0.42
CA MET A 960 46.69 10.30 0.79
C MET A 960 45.31 10.82 1.19
N SER A 961 45.24 11.96 1.87
CA SER A 961 43.97 12.63 2.20
C SER A 961 43.14 12.92 0.94
N LEU A 962 43.74 13.58 -0.05
CA LEU A 962 43.09 13.88 -1.32
C LEU A 962 42.71 12.62 -2.12
N ALA A 963 43.51 11.55 -2.03
CA ALA A 963 43.20 10.27 -2.67
C ALA A 963 41.96 9.61 -2.06
N TYR A 964 41.85 9.55 -0.74
CA TYR A 964 40.68 8.98 -0.04
C TYR A 964 39.44 9.84 -0.20
N LEU A 965 39.55 11.17 -0.17
CA LEU A 965 38.43 12.08 -0.41
C LEU A 965 37.88 11.95 -1.84
N LYS A 966 38.76 11.77 -2.85
CA LYS A 966 38.33 11.44 -4.22
C LYS A 966 37.58 10.10 -4.30
N GLN A 967 38.05 9.07 -3.60
CA GLN A 967 37.33 7.80 -3.53
C GLN A 967 35.96 7.98 -2.89
N ALA A 968 35.86 8.64 -1.73
CA ALA A 968 34.60 8.93 -1.06
C ALA A 968 33.61 9.66 -1.98
N VAL A 969 34.04 10.70 -2.71
CA VAL A 969 33.21 11.43 -3.68
C VAL A 969 32.72 10.54 -4.83
N ILE A 970 33.59 9.67 -5.37
CA ILE A 970 33.17 8.69 -6.40
C ILE A 970 32.08 7.77 -5.83
N ILE A 971 32.28 7.22 -4.62
CA ILE A 971 31.28 6.34 -4.00
C ILE A 971 29.96 7.07 -3.74
N PHE A 972 29.99 8.29 -3.20
CA PHE A 972 28.78 9.10 -3.00
C PHE A 972 28.06 9.40 -4.33
N SER A 973 28.79 9.66 -5.42
CA SER A 973 28.18 9.84 -6.76
C SER A 973 27.57 8.55 -7.33
N GLU A 974 28.15 7.38 -7.02
CA GLU A 974 27.64 6.06 -7.44
C GLU A 974 26.46 5.54 -6.58
N ILE A 975 26.22 6.16 -5.42
CA ILE A 975 25.05 5.90 -4.55
C ILE A 975 23.84 6.71 -5.00
N GLY A 976 24.06 7.92 -5.55
CA GLY A 976 23.11 8.66 -6.40
C GLY A 976 21.68 8.79 -5.88
N VAL A 977 21.43 9.80 -5.04
CA VAL A 977 20.11 10.15 -4.51
C VAL A 977 19.48 11.28 -5.34
N ALA A 978 18.17 11.21 -5.55
CA ALA A 978 17.39 12.25 -6.23
C ALA A 978 17.38 13.56 -5.42
N GLU A 979 17.24 14.70 -6.10
CA GLU A 979 17.09 16.01 -5.45
C GLU A 979 15.72 16.10 -4.73
N GLY A 980 15.70 15.77 -3.43
CA GLY A 980 14.50 15.83 -2.59
C GLY A 980 14.80 15.68 -1.10
N ASP A 981 15.22 14.47 -0.68
CA ASP A 981 15.33 14.09 0.74
C ASP A 981 16.77 14.10 1.29
N ILE A 982 17.48 15.21 1.10
CA ILE A 982 18.79 15.40 1.76
C ILE A 982 18.55 15.78 3.23
N GLN A 983 18.44 14.78 4.11
CA GLN A 983 18.54 14.96 5.58
C GLN A 983 20.01 14.89 5.99
N PRO A 984 20.75 16.02 6.13
CA PRO A 984 22.22 15.99 6.17
C PRO A 984 22.80 15.32 7.41
N GLU A 985 21.99 15.15 8.46
CA GLU A 985 22.36 14.53 9.74
C GLU A 985 22.60 13.03 9.59
N ILE A 986 21.86 12.34 8.71
CA ILE A 986 22.08 10.92 8.37
C ILE A 986 23.44 10.73 7.65
N TRP A 987 23.88 11.73 6.90
CA TRP A 987 25.12 11.72 6.10
C TRP A 987 26.34 12.24 6.86
N LYS A 988 26.12 12.94 7.99
CA LYS A 988 27.14 13.49 8.89
C LYS A 988 27.30 12.71 10.18
N LEU A 989 26.83 11.47 10.25
CA LEU A 989 27.10 10.59 11.39
C LEU A 989 28.61 10.33 11.49
N THR A 990 29.32 11.20 12.21
CA THR A 990 30.75 11.07 12.51
C THR A 990 31.01 10.15 13.69
N GLU A 991 30.00 9.90 14.53
CA GLU A 991 30.00 8.94 15.64
C GLU A 991 28.82 7.97 15.41
N TRP A 992 29.04 6.67 15.65
CA TRP A 992 28.11 5.58 15.32
C TRP A 992 27.80 4.70 16.53
#